data_AF-A0A9W4W636-F1
#
_entry.id   AF-A0A9W4W636-F1
#
_cell.length_a   1.000
_cell.length_b   1.000
_cell.length_c   1.000
_cell.angle_alpha   90.00
_cell.angle_beta   90.00
_cell.angle_gamma   90.00
#
_symmetry.space_group_name_H-M   'P 1'
#
loop_
_entity.id
_entity.type
_entity.pdbx_description
1 polymer ?
#
loop_
_entity_poly.entity_id
_entity_poly.type
_entity_poly.pdbx_seq_one_letter_code
_entity_poly.pdbx_strand_id
1 'polypeptide(L)'
;MAPRRLIRIGNCSGAINDGIDQIYRLAKDGNVDAITADYLAEFNIAWKAIELQTRPELGFEPNFLEQLAWHGGDAARLVAEKRIKIVHDGGALNPRGLAERTDAYFRSLGIGDVKVAWVGGDNVTEAVKRGAFGRVMHLDQPGVEFDPRAEGAGGEEALLAANAYTGYAGIVRALEAGADIVVCGRCTDASPVMGLARWWHGWKGTAYDALAASLMAGHLIECGPYVTGGNYCGQREVPNLHHAGFPIAEIAADGGVVITKPEGSNGLVSVDTCKAQLLYEIQGPFYLNADVIADIEGAKFSQISMGRIQLSGIKGLPPPPTAKLAICLLGGYQAEISAYAAGLDTDFKFEVLKSQVMGQINQSDFTTFSIEKYGSAATDPRSQRAATVQFRMFAQSHRKEAFEQFKRAVFYNGLQGYCGLHLGMDWRTMEPRPFVRYFPALIPQSKIPLSVSFVKGPENITVEARQETECGSIPRQHDYDPPTPLAKVSSSQTSKRPLGDLVFARSGDKGGNANIGFWVRHKSAWPWLQAFLTKRKFIELLGDDWQGKYVVERCYQHPPIKCSYNRRDVLLFANAIGVKKDELHFLYELHPHFAAFPTFPINLAFKQTDQDVFDFIARTTSGQVPGVPPFDAQRSVDGERGIEIIQPIPVSSAGLDLEVRNKVIGVYDKGGAMILEAEQLLVDKNTETVYTKMTSTAFGIGQGGYGGPRGPAKQAVTPPDRRPDAVHTTKTTPEAALLYRLCGDYNPMHADEAFGQRAGFKGSILHGLGTWNMAAHGLLQKLGDSDPNRFKAYGARFKSVVYPGDTLETRMWVVKTEGGMDDVVFETIVKEDGRVALSNGYAKIANAKVKL
;
A
#
# COMPACT_ATOMS: atom_id res chain seq x y z
N MET A 1 8.45 19.51 34.57
CA MET A 1 7.75 18.26 34.94
C MET A 1 8.74 17.13 34.84
N ALA A 2 8.76 16.20 35.79
CA ALA A 2 9.55 14.97 35.62
C ALA A 2 9.07 14.23 34.37
N PRO A 3 9.95 13.64 33.55
CA PRO A 3 9.53 12.89 32.37
C PRO A 3 8.61 11.74 32.79
N ARG A 4 7.47 11.58 32.10
CA ARG A 4 6.55 10.47 32.35
C ARG A 4 7.26 9.15 32.04
N ARG A 5 7.10 8.16 32.92
CA ARG A 5 7.67 6.82 32.73
C ARG A 5 7.07 6.17 31.47
N LEU A 6 7.91 5.52 30.67
CA LEU A 6 7.46 4.67 29.56
C LEU A 6 6.53 3.55 30.06
N ILE A 7 5.63 3.09 29.19
CA ILE A 7 4.84 1.87 29.41
C ILE A 7 5.55 0.67 28.82
N ARG A 8 5.53 -0.46 29.52
CA ARG A 8 6.05 -1.76 29.07
C ARG A 8 4.89 -2.70 28.76
N ILE A 9 4.70 -3.05 27.50
CA ILE A 9 3.58 -3.85 27.02
C ILE A 9 4.12 -5.16 26.47
N GLY A 10 3.79 -6.29 27.10
CA GLY A 10 4.13 -7.63 26.60
C GLY A 10 3.00 -8.23 25.78
N ASN A 11 3.28 -8.90 24.68
CA ASN A 11 2.27 -9.71 23.97
C ASN A 11 2.33 -11.17 24.46
N CYS A 12 1.20 -11.83 24.68
CA CYS A 12 1.17 -13.25 25.12
C CYS A 12 0.54 -14.21 24.10
N SER A 13 0.13 -13.73 22.93
CA SER A 13 -0.48 -14.51 21.86
C SER A 13 -0.53 -13.69 20.57
N GLY A 14 -0.19 -14.33 19.46
CA GLY A 14 -0.52 -13.89 18.10
C GLY A 14 -1.40 -14.87 17.33
N ALA A 15 -1.81 -15.98 17.94
CA ALA A 15 -2.73 -16.97 17.38
C ALA A 15 -3.38 -17.81 18.48
N ILE A 16 -4.52 -18.44 18.18
CA ILE A 16 -5.09 -19.45 19.07
C ILE A 16 -4.10 -20.60 19.33
N ASN A 17 -4.07 -21.10 20.56
CA ASN A 17 -3.15 -22.13 21.04
C ASN A 17 -1.67 -21.71 21.11
N ASP A 18 -1.35 -20.42 21.01
CA ASP A 18 -0.06 -19.91 21.45
C ASP A 18 0.16 -20.20 22.94
N GLY A 19 1.44 -20.23 23.36
CA GLY A 19 1.88 -20.79 24.64
C GLY A 19 0.94 -20.51 25.81
N ILE A 20 0.41 -21.59 26.40
CA ILE A 20 -0.54 -21.51 27.52
C ILE A 20 0.09 -20.85 28.78
N ASP A 21 1.42 -20.82 28.86
CA ASP A 21 2.18 -20.27 29.99
C ASP A 21 2.57 -18.80 29.84
N GLN A 22 2.22 -18.13 28.73
CA GLN A 22 2.81 -16.83 28.39
C GLN A 22 2.33 -15.67 29.28
N ILE A 23 1.06 -15.64 29.73
CA ILE A 23 0.59 -14.65 30.72
C ILE A 23 1.41 -14.79 32.01
N TYR A 24 1.59 -16.01 32.50
CA TYR A 24 2.38 -16.30 33.69
C TYR A 24 3.82 -15.80 33.54
N ARG A 25 4.49 -16.11 32.43
CA ARG A 25 5.89 -15.72 32.19
C ARG A 25 6.07 -14.21 32.10
N LEU A 26 5.18 -13.50 31.40
CA LEU A 26 5.24 -12.04 31.32
C LEU A 26 4.96 -11.39 32.67
N ALA A 27 3.94 -11.89 33.40
CA ALA A 27 3.60 -11.37 34.72
C ALA A 27 4.73 -11.63 35.74
N LYS A 28 5.40 -12.78 35.67
CA LYS A 28 6.48 -13.15 36.57
C LYS A 28 7.79 -12.44 36.23
N ASP A 29 8.26 -12.60 35.00
CA ASP A 29 9.63 -12.30 34.57
C ASP A 29 9.73 -11.13 33.56
N GLY A 30 8.61 -10.72 32.96
CA GLY A 30 8.60 -9.68 31.91
C GLY A 30 8.74 -8.24 32.42
N ASN A 31 8.46 -8.00 33.71
CA ASN A 31 8.37 -6.66 34.30
C ASN A 31 7.49 -5.74 33.44
N VAL A 32 6.26 -6.15 33.15
CA VAL A 32 5.32 -5.43 32.26
C VAL A 32 4.28 -4.66 33.05
N ASP A 33 3.82 -3.55 32.49
CA ASP A 33 2.69 -2.77 33.00
C ASP A 33 1.37 -3.29 32.44
N ALA A 34 1.42 -3.85 31.23
CA ALA A 34 0.28 -4.40 30.54
C ALA A 34 0.66 -5.62 29.69
N ILE A 35 -0.32 -6.49 29.48
CA ILE A 35 -0.25 -7.63 28.58
C ILE A 35 -1.31 -7.47 27.49
N THR A 36 -0.93 -7.76 26.25
CA THR A 36 -1.86 -7.85 25.13
C THR A 36 -1.89 -9.25 24.56
N ALA A 37 -2.96 -9.58 23.86
CA ALA A 37 -3.04 -10.76 23.02
C ALA A 37 -3.83 -10.45 21.75
N ASP A 38 -3.40 -11.06 20.66
CA ASP A 38 -4.16 -11.22 19.44
C ASP A 38 -4.48 -12.71 19.28
N TYR A 39 -5.77 -13.04 19.21
CA TYR A 39 -6.24 -14.39 19.02
C TYR A 39 -6.96 -14.57 17.68
N LEU A 40 -7.23 -13.49 16.93
CA LEU A 40 -8.17 -13.54 15.83
C LEU A 40 -7.49 -13.26 14.49
N ALA A 41 -7.63 -14.21 13.59
CA ALA A 41 -7.56 -13.98 12.16
C ALA A 41 -8.97 -14.04 11.54
N GLU A 42 -9.08 -13.69 10.26
CA GLU A 42 -10.33 -13.76 9.49
C GLU A 42 -11.01 -15.14 9.60
N PHE A 43 -10.24 -16.23 9.71
CA PHE A 43 -10.76 -17.59 9.82
C PHE A 43 -11.38 -17.88 11.21
N ASN A 44 -10.92 -17.22 12.28
CA ASN A 44 -11.47 -17.40 13.62
C ASN A 44 -12.92 -16.93 13.68
N ILE A 45 -13.18 -15.70 13.20
CA ILE A 45 -14.53 -15.12 13.12
C ILE A 45 -15.46 -16.05 12.35
N ALA A 46 -14.99 -16.56 11.21
CA ALA A 46 -15.71 -17.52 10.38
C ALA A 46 -16.11 -18.78 11.16
N TRP A 47 -15.18 -19.39 11.90
CA TRP A 47 -15.50 -20.60 12.69
C TRP A 47 -16.40 -20.31 13.88
N LYS A 48 -16.22 -19.18 14.57
CA LYS A 48 -17.10 -18.78 15.67
C LYS A 48 -18.51 -18.49 15.19
N ALA A 49 -18.68 -17.97 13.98
CA ALA A 49 -20.00 -17.77 13.38
C ALA A 49 -20.72 -19.12 13.18
N ILE A 50 -20.02 -20.13 12.66
CA ILE A 50 -20.56 -21.48 12.49
C ILE A 50 -20.85 -22.14 13.84
N GLU A 51 -19.96 -21.97 14.84
CA GLU A 51 -20.16 -22.52 16.18
C GLU A 51 -21.42 -21.97 16.86
N LEU A 52 -21.65 -20.66 16.78
CA LEU A 52 -22.79 -19.97 17.39
C LEU A 52 -24.15 -20.47 16.88
N GLN A 53 -24.22 -21.00 15.65
CA GLN A 53 -25.46 -21.58 15.10
C GLN A 53 -25.96 -22.78 15.91
N THR A 54 -25.06 -23.52 16.55
CA THR A 54 -25.39 -24.71 17.34
C THR A 54 -25.19 -24.51 18.84
N ARG A 55 -24.30 -23.60 19.25
CA ARG A 55 -23.91 -23.33 20.63
C ARG A 55 -23.85 -21.81 20.90
N PRO A 56 -25.00 -21.15 21.14
CA PRO A 56 -25.09 -19.69 21.29
C PRO A 56 -24.29 -19.10 22.47
N GLU A 57 -23.95 -19.92 23.46
CA GLU A 57 -23.18 -19.54 24.65
C GLU A 57 -21.65 -19.46 24.41
N LEU A 58 -21.19 -19.84 23.21
CA LEU A 58 -19.79 -19.80 22.77
C LEU A 58 -19.54 -18.58 21.89
N GLY A 59 -18.74 -18.70 20.83
CA GLY A 59 -18.45 -17.59 19.90
C GLY A 59 -17.30 -16.67 20.28
N PHE A 60 -16.55 -17.03 21.33
CA PHE A 60 -15.30 -16.38 21.76
C PHE A 60 -14.15 -17.40 21.77
N GLU A 61 -12.90 -16.93 21.94
CA GLU A 61 -11.72 -17.80 22.04
C GLU A 61 -11.41 -18.18 23.49
N PRO A 62 -11.39 -19.48 23.83
CA PRO A 62 -11.19 -19.95 25.21
C PRO A 62 -9.73 -19.85 25.69
N ASN A 63 -8.76 -19.74 24.77
CA ASN A 63 -7.32 -19.80 25.07
C ASN A 63 -6.89 -18.80 26.15
N PHE A 64 -7.52 -17.62 26.21
CA PHE A 64 -7.24 -16.63 27.27
C PHE A 64 -7.55 -17.17 28.68
N LEU A 65 -8.66 -17.88 28.85
CA LEU A 65 -9.03 -18.48 30.14
C LEU A 65 -8.05 -19.60 30.51
N GLU A 66 -7.58 -20.38 29.54
CA GLU A 66 -6.58 -21.43 29.73
C GLU A 66 -5.23 -20.83 30.17
N GLN A 67 -4.83 -19.70 29.56
CA GLN A 67 -3.63 -18.96 29.95
C GLN A 67 -3.74 -18.35 31.35
N LEU A 68 -4.91 -17.83 31.74
CA LEU A 68 -5.16 -17.39 33.11
C LEU A 68 -5.14 -18.55 34.12
N ALA A 69 -5.60 -19.73 33.70
CA ALA A 69 -5.67 -20.92 34.53
C ALA A 69 -4.34 -21.65 34.69
N TRP A 70 -3.32 -21.26 33.93
CA TRP A 70 -2.01 -21.87 33.97
C TRP A 70 -1.44 -21.96 35.40
N HIS A 71 -0.80 -23.10 35.69
CA HIS A 71 -0.19 -23.41 36.97
C HIS A 71 -1.17 -23.21 38.16
N GLY A 72 -2.40 -23.72 38.00
CA GLY A 72 -3.43 -23.66 39.06
C GLY A 72 -3.92 -22.24 39.36
N GLY A 73 -3.93 -21.35 38.35
CA GLY A 73 -4.36 -19.96 38.47
C GLY A 73 -3.28 -18.96 38.91
N ASP A 74 -2.01 -19.36 38.96
CA ASP A 74 -0.93 -18.46 39.35
C ASP A 74 -0.74 -17.30 38.38
N ALA A 75 -1.05 -17.51 37.09
CA ALA A 75 -1.05 -16.42 36.11
C ALA A 75 -2.04 -15.32 36.52
N ALA A 76 -3.29 -15.70 36.83
CA ALA A 76 -4.32 -14.78 37.29
C ALA A 76 -3.94 -14.10 38.62
N ARG A 77 -3.37 -14.84 39.58
CA ARG A 77 -2.91 -14.27 40.87
C ARG A 77 -1.85 -13.20 40.67
N LEU A 78 -0.84 -13.46 39.84
CA LEU A 78 0.24 -12.50 39.56
C LEU A 78 -0.28 -11.25 38.84
N VAL A 79 -1.20 -11.42 37.88
CA VAL A 79 -1.83 -10.30 37.18
C VAL A 79 -2.57 -9.39 38.17
N ALA A 80 -3.35 -9.97 39.10
CA ALA A 80 -4.06 -9.22 40.12
C ALA A 80 -3.12 -8.55 41.13
N GLU A 81 -2.16 -9.30 41.67
CA GLU A 81 -1.19 -8.81 42.67
C GLU A 81 -0.38 -7.62 42.14
N LYS A 82 0.10 -7.72 40.90
CA LYS A 82 0.90 -6.67 40.25
C LYS A 82 0.06 -5.61 39.54
N ARG A 83 -1.27 -5.76 39.53
CA ARG A 83 -2.23 -4.87 38.83
C ARG A 83 -1.90 -4.66 37.36
N ILE A 84 -1.49 -5.73 36.68
CA ILE A 84 -1.14 -5.71 35.27
C ILE A 84 -2.43 -5.51 34.45
N LYS A 85 -2.44 -4.54 33.54
CA LYS A 85 -3.56 -4.33 32.63
C LYS A 85 -3.57 -5.39 31.53
N ILE A 86 -4.74 -5.85 31.11
CA ILE A 86 -4.86 -6.78 29.98
C ILE A 86 -5.83 -6.23 28.94
N VAL A 87 -5.44 -6.25 27.67
CA VAL A 87 -6.30 -5.90 26.54
C VAL A 87 -6.12 -6.91 25.42
N HIS A 88 -7.21 -7.54 24.95
CA HIS A 88 -7.13 -8.52 23.87
C HIS A 88 -8.43 -8.56 23.05
N ASP A 89 -8.37 -9.20 21.89
CA ASP A 89 -9.49 -9.29 20.93
C ASP A 89 -10.20 -10.65 20.91
N GLY A 90 -9.76 -11.60 21.74
CA GLY A 90 -10.33 -12.96 21.85
C GLY A 90 -11.83 -13.06 22.16
N GLY A 91 -12.54 -11.95 22.37
CA GLY A 91 -14.00 -11.95 22.48
C GLY A 91 -14.71 -12.35 21.19
N ALA A 92 -14.07 -12.17 20.02
CA ALA A 92 -14.60 -12.54 18.71
C ALA A 92 -16.06 -12.08 18.52
N LEU A 93 -17.01 -13.01 18.38
CA LEU A 93 -18.43 -12.72 18.19
C LEU A 93 -19.22 -12.62 19.51
N ASN A 94 -18.62 -12.99 20.63
CA ASN A 94 -19.24 -12.95 21.97
C ASN A 94 -18.27 -12.38 23.04
N PRO A 95 -17.87 -11.09 22.92
CA PRO A 95 -16.97 -10.46 23.87
C PRO A 95 -17.56 -10.38 25.29
N ARG A 96 -18.89 -10.27 25.40
CA ARG A 96 -19.61 -10.33 26.68
C ARG A 96 -19.39 -11.67 27.39
N GLY A 97 -19.63 -12.79 26.69
CA GLY A 97 -19.52 -14.13 27.27
C GLY A 97 -18.11 -14.43 27.77
N LEU A 98 -17.08 -13.99 27.05
CA LEU A 98 -15.71 -14.13 27.53
C LEU A 98 -15.44 -13.25 28.76
N ALA A 99 -15.88 -11.99 28.76
CA ALA A 99 -15.72 -11.11 29.92
C ALA A 99 -16.40 -11.68 31.19
N GLU A 100 -17.62 -12.18 31.07
CA GLU A 100 -18.36 -12.82 32.18
C GLU A 100 -17.62 -14.06 32.72
N ARG A 101 -17.04 -14.89 31.84
CA ARG A 101 -16.25 -16.06 32.25
C ARG A 101 -14.90 -15.69 32.87
N THR A 102 -14.24 -14.66 32.37
CA THR A 102 -13.00 -14.13 32.97
C THR A 102 -13.26 -13.64 34.39
N ASP A 103 -14.31 -12.84 34.58
CA ASP A 103 -14.71 -12.33 35.89
C ASP A 103 -15.10 -13.47 36.87
N ALA A 104 -15.85 -14.46 36.39
CA ALA A 104 -16.18 -15.65 37.17
C ALA A 104 -14.93 -16.45 37.56
N TYR A 105 -13.94 -16.54 36.68
CA TYR A 105 -12.68 -17.25 36.95
C TYR A 105 -11.89 -16.56 38.07
N PHE A 106 -11.69 -15.25 38.03
CA PHE A 106 -11.04 -14.51 39.13
C PHE A 106 -11.74 -14.71 40.48
N ARG A 107 -13.08 -14.68 40.49
CA ARG A 107 -13.85 -14.94 41.72
C ARG A 107 -13.69 -16.35 42.25
N SER A 108 -13.58 -17.34 41.37
CA SER A 108 -13.32 -18.72 41.78
C SER A 108 -11.99 -18.87 42.54
N LEU A 109 -11.05 -17.95 42.32
CA LEU A 109 -9.77 -17.85 43.03
C LEU A 109 -9.82 -16.94 44.28
N GLY A 110 -10.98 -16.39 44.62
CA GLY A 110 -11.15 -15.43 45.73
C GLY A 110 -10.72 -14.00 45.41
N ILE A 111 -10.51 -13.66 44.12
CA ILE A 111 -10.09 -12.33 43.66
C ILE A 111 -11.31 -11.58 43.14
N GLY A 112 -11.76 -10.54 43.85
CA GLY A 112 -13.03 -9.85 43.57
C GLY A 112 -12.90 -8.40 43.09
N ASP A 113 -11.68 -7.84 43.09
CA ASP A 113 -11.39 -6.43 42.80
C ASP A 113 -10.97 -6.16 41.36
N VAL A 114 -10.73 -7.20 40.56
CA VAL A 114 -10.42 -7.10 39.13
C VAL A 114 -11.66 -6.69 38.34
N LYS A 115 -11.58 -5.55 37.65
CA LYS A 115 -12.68 -5.02 36.82
C LYS A 115 -12.53 -5.46 35.37
N VAL A 116 -13.46 -6.29 34.93
CA VAL A 116 -13.51 -6.79 33.54
C VAL A 116 -14.56 -6.02 32.76
N ALA A 117 -14.15 -5.45 31.62
CA ALA A 117 -15.00 -4.76 30.66
C ALA A 117 -14.91 -5.43 29.30
N TRP A 118 -15.94 -5.23 28.47
CA TRP A 118 -15.91 -5.60 27.07
C TRP A 118 -16.30 -4.44 26.15
N VAL A 119 -15.73 -4.47 24.94
CA VAL A 119 -16.06 -3.53 23.86
C VAL A 119 -16.97 -4.26 22.87
N GLY A 120 -18.13 -3.67 22.59
CA GLY A 120 -19.07 -4.15 21.56
C GLY A 120 -19.28 -3.13 20.45
N GLY A 121 -19.92 -3.56 19.36
CA GLY A 121 -20.27 -2.74 18.20
C GLY A 121 -19.49 -3.07 16.92
N ASP A 122 -18.48 -3.93 17.00
CA ASP A 122 -17.72 -4.43 15.85
C ASP A 122 -18.55 -5.38 14.98
N ASN A 123 -19.37 -6.25 15.59
CA ASN A 123 -20.27 -7.15 14.89
C ASN A 123 -21.45 -6.35 14.28
N VAL A 124 -21.38 -6.12 12.98
CA VAL A 124 -22.34 -5.33 12.19
C VAL A 124 -23.13 -6.20 11.22
N THR A 125 -23.16 -7.53 11.42
CA THR A 125 -23.86 -8.52 10.57
C THR A 125 -25.29 -8.08 10.24
N GLU A 126 -26.06 -7.73 11.27
CA GLU A 126 -27.45 -7.29 11.11
C GLU A 126 -27.60 -5.95 10.37
N ALA A 127 -26.63 -5.04 10.52
CA ALA A 127 -26.62 -3.78 9.78
C ALA A 127 -26.31 -4.00 8.29
N VAL A 128 -25.42 -4.96 7.98
CA VAL A 128 -25.13 -5.39 6.61
C VAL A 128 -26.36 -6.04 5.97
N LYS A 129 -27.03 -6.97 6.66
CA LYS A 129 -28.29 -7.61 6.18
C LYS A 129 -29.37 -6.58 5.82
N ARG A 130 -29.49 -5.53 6.63
CA ARG A 130 -30.45 -4.43 6.39
C ARG A 130 -29.98 -3.39 5.35
N GLY A 131 -28.78 -3.50 4.82
CA GLY A 131 -28.23 -2.54 3.85
C GLY A 131 -27.90 -1.17 4.45
N ALA A 132 -27.62 -1.08 5.76
CA ALA A 132 -27.37 0.19 6.46
C ALA A 132 -26.15 0.98 5.95
N PHE A 133 -25.24 0.30 5.25
CA PHE A 133 -24.03 0.88 4.68
C PHE A 133 -24.16 1.27 3.20
N GLY A 134 -25.32 1.03 2.57
CA GLY A 134 -25.50 1.23 1.13
C GLY A 134 -24.76 0.16 0.32
N ARG A 135 -24.14 0.57 -0.79
CA ARG A 135 -23.36 -0.34 -1.66
C ARG A 135 -22.05 -0.71 -0.99
N VAL A 136 -21.81 -2.01 -0.81
CA VAL A 136 -20.59 -2.55 -0.21
C VAL A 136 -19.75 -3.18 -1.32
N MET A 137 -18.61 -2.57 -1.62
CA MET A 137 -17.72 -3.01 -2.70
C MET A 137 -16.58 -3.88 -2.13
N HIS A 138 -16.14 -4.86 -2.91
CA HIS A 138 -14.95 -5.64 -2.60
C HIS A 138 -13.73 -4.72 -2.58
N LEU A 139 -12.91 -4.83 -1.54
CA LEU A 139 -11.74 -3.97 -1.32
C LEU A 139 -10.72 -4.09 -2.46
N ASP A 140 -10.35 -5.33 -2.81
CA ASP A 140 -9.27 -5.59 -3.77
C ASP A 140 -9.75 -5.95 -5.20
N GLN A 141 -11.06 -6.05 -5.44
CA GLN A 141 -11.60 -6.48 -6.74
C GLN A 141 -12.53 -5.39 -7.30
N PRO A 142 -12.03 -4.54 -8.22
CA PRO A 142 -12.81 -3.45 -8.78
C PRO A 142 -14.10 -3.93 -9.44
N GLY A 143 -15.22 -3.29 -9.10
CA GLY A 143 -16.53 -3.58 -9.67
C GLY A 143 -17.26 -4.79 -9.07
N VAL A 144 -16.64 -5.51 -8.13
CA VAL A 144 -17.31 -6.61 -7.41
C VAL A 144 -18.09 -6.04 -6.23
N GLU A 145 -19.42 -6.12 -6.29
CA GLU A 145 -20.32 -5.67 -5.22
C GLU A 145 -20.79 -6.86 -4.37
N PHE A 146 -20.91 -6.64 -3.06
CA PHE A 146 -21.51 -7.61 -2.16
C PHE A 146 -23.03 -7.57 -2.28
N ASP A 147 -23.65 -8.73 -2.52
CA ASP A 147 -25.09 -8.89 -2.45
C ASP A 147 -25.50 -9.60 -1.15
N PRO A 148 -26.12 -8.89 -0.18
CA PRO A 148 -26.56 -9.48 1.08
C PRO A 148 -27.75 -10.44 0.91
N ARG A 149 -28.38 -10.50 -0.27
CA ARG A 149 -29.54 -11.35 -0.59
C ARG A 149 -29.16 -12.54 -1.45
N ALA A 150 -27.89 -12.68 -1.83
CA ALA A 150 -27.43 -13.86 -2.56
C ALA A 150 -27.65 -15.11 -1.69
N GLU A 151 -28.35 -16.10 -2.25
CA GLU A 151 -28.53 -17.41 -1.61
C GLU A 151 -27.17 -18.11 -1.46
N GLY A 152 -26.97 -18.76 -0.31
CA GLY A 152 -25.80 -19.58 -0.04
C GLY A 152 -25.82 -20.87 -0.85
N ALA A 153 -24.71 -21.60 -0.84
CA ALA A 153 -24.63 -22.93 -1.43
C ALA A 153 -25.75 -23.84 -0.89
N GLY A 154 -26.73 -24.20 -1.72
CA GLY A 154 -27.86 -25.06 -1.33
C GLY A 154 -29.10 -24.36 -0.76
N GLY A 155 -29.21 -23.02 -0.85
CA GLY A 155 -30.41 -22.27 -0.44
C GLY A 155 -30.42 -21.78 1.02
N GLU A 156 -29.30 -21.89 1.75
CA GLU A 156 -29.13 -21.35 3.10
C GLU A 156 -28.74 -19.85 3.09
N GLU A 157 -28.84 -19.15 4.22
CA GLU A 157 -28.30 -17.78 4.34
C GLU A 157 -26.79 -17.80 4.10
N ALA A 158 -26.33 -17.13 3.03
CA ALA A 158 -24.90 -17.09 2.68
C ALA A 158 -24.05 -16.36 3.73
N LEU A 159 -24.62 -15.40 4.45
CA LEU A 159 -23.90 -14.51 5.36
C LEU A 159 -23.80 -15.10 6.78
N LEU A 160 -22.57 -15.47 7.19
CA LEU A 160 -22.29 -16.01 8.52
C LEU A 160 -22.01 -14.90 9.54
N ALA A 161 -21.15 -13.95 9.18
CA ALA A 161 -20.79 -12.83 10.05
C ALA A 161 -20.26 -11.64 9.23
N ALA A 162 -20.40 -10.44 9.77
CA ALA A 162 -19.72 -9.24 9.30
C ALA A 162 -19.19 -8.43 10.48
N ASN A 163 -17.86 -8.27 10.56
CA ASN A 163 -17.20 -7.56 11.66
C ASN A 163 -16.33 -6.42 11.14
N ALA A 164 -16.55 -5.22 11.67
CA ALA A 164 -15.71 -4.07 11.42
C ALA A 164 -14.41 -4.18 12.22
N TYR A 165 -13.28 -3.80 11.63
CA TYR A 165 -11.98 -3.75 12.30
C TYR A 165 -11.91 -2.43 13.06
N THR A 166 -12.28 -2.46 14.33
CA THR A 166 -12.36 -1.24 15.14
C THR A 166 -10.99 -0.78 15.62
N GLY A 167 -10.87 0.52 15.89
CA GLY A 167 -9.69 1.13 16.49
C GLY A 167 -9.63 0.99 18.03
N TYR A 168 -8.73 1.74 18.65
CA TYR A 168 -8.50 1.77 20.10
C TYR A 168 -9.56 2.53 20.91
N ALA A 169 -10.51 3.20 20.27
CA ALA A 169 -11.40 4.15 20.95
C ALA A 169 -12.18 3.51 22.12
N GLY A 170 -12.75 2.33 21.92
CA GLY A 170 -13.43 1.57 22.98
C GLY A 170 -12.48 1.08 24.07
N ILE A 171 -11.26 0.70 23.70
CA ILE A 171 -10.22 0.26 24.64
C ILE A 171 -9.85 1.39 25.59
N VAL A 172 -9.55 2.58 25.05
CA VAL A 172 -9.21 3.74 25.87
C VAL A 172 -10.37 4.13 26.77
N ARG A 173 -11.60 4.13 26.25
CA ARG A 173 -12.78 4.47 27.05
C ARG A 173 -12.98 3.52 28.23
N ALA A 174 -12.74 2.22 28.02
CA ALA A 174 -12.81 1.21 29.08
C ALA A 174 -11.73 1.41 30.15
N LEU A 175 -10.49 1.68 29.73
CA LEU A 175 -9.38 1.94 30.65
C LEU A 175 -9.57 3.23 31.45
N GLU A 176 -10.07 4.30 30.82
CA GLU A 176 -10.44 5.56 31.50
C GLU A 176 -11.58 5.38 32.50
N ALA A 177 -12.53 4.47 32.21
CA ALA A 177 -13.59 4.07 33.15
C ALA A 177 -13.09 3.13 34.27
N GLY A 178 -11.81 2.75 34.25
CA GLY A 178 -11.14 2.00 35.31
C GLY A 178 -11.12 0.49 35.11
N ALA A 179 -11.23 -0.02 33.88
CA ALA A 179 -11.04 -1.44 33.58
C ALA A 179 -9.61 -1.91 33.91
N ASP A 180 -9.49 -3.14 34.39
CA ASP A 180 -8.24 -3.87 34.53
C ASP A 180 -8.02 -4.81 33.35
N ILE A 181 -9.10 -5.43 32.87
CA ILE A 181 -9.12 -6.31 31.71
C ILE A 181 -10.17 -5.80 30.72
N VAL A 182 -9.77 -5.64 29.46
CA VAL A 182 -10.64 -5.21 28.36
C VAL A 182 -10.69 -6.32 27.30
N VAL A 183 -11.87 -6.90 27.12
CA VAL A 183 -12.16 -7.91 26.09
C VAL A 183 -12.81 -7.24 24.89
N CYS A 184 -12.14 -7.22 23.75
CA CYS A 184 -12.71 -6.71 22.51
C CYS A 184 -13.35 -7.86 21.71
N GLY A 185 -14.33 -7.52 20.86
CA GLY A 185 -14.63 -8.32 19.67
C GLY A 185 -13.51 -8.12 18.63
N ARG A 186 -13.86 -7.96 17.36
CA ARG A 186 -12.85 -7.63 16.34
C ARG A 186 -12.37 -6.18 16.46
N CYS A 187 -11.10 -5.99 16.80
CA CYS A 187 -10.36 -4.75 16.60
C CYS A 187 -9.21 -4.98 15.61
N THR A 188 -8.49 -3.92 15.23
CA THR A 188 -7.22 -4.10 14.53
C THR A 188 -6.18 -4.71 15.48
N ASP A 189 -5.33 -5.56 14.95
CA ASP A 189 -4.32 -6.37 15.66
C ASP A 189 -3.43 -5.51 16.59
N ALA A 190 -3.05 -4.31 16.13
CA ALA A 190 -2.24 -3.36 16.88
C ALA A 190 -3.02 -2.47 17.88
N SER A 191 -4.36 -2.38 17.78
CA SER A 191 -5.19 -1.49 18.63
C SER A 191 -5.06 -1.75 20.14
N PRO A 192 -4.91 -2.99 20.65
CA PRO A 192 -4.62 -3.23 22.06
C PRO A 192 -3.41 -2.47 22.58
N VAL A 193 -2.30 -2.48 21.83
CA VAL A 193 -1.06 -1.79 22.18
C VAL A 193 -1.24 -0.28 22.08
N MET A 194 -1.87 0.20 21.00
CA MET A 194 -2.17 1.63 20.81
C MET A 194 -3.06 2.19 21.93
N GLY A 195 -4.11 1.46 22.31
CA GLY A 195 -5.06 1.86 23.34
C GLY A 195 -4.41 1.98 24.71
N LEU A 196 -3.56 1.01 25.07
CA LEU A 196 -2.76 1.04 26.30
C LEU A 196 -1.79 2.24 26.31
N ALA A 197 -1.05 2.45 25.22
CA ALA A 197 -0.09 3.55 25.12
C ALA A 197 -0.79 4.92 25.20
N ARG A 198 -1.90 5.10 24.48
CA ARG A 198 -2.69 6.33 24.49
C ARG A 198 -3.26 6.62 25.87
N TRP A 199 -3.86 5.64 26.53
CA TRP A 199 -4.39 5.78 27.89
C TRP A 199 -3.29 6.15 28.89
N TRP A 200 -2.18 5.41 28.87
CA TRP A 200 -1.06 5.61 29.80
C TRP A 200 -0.44 7.01 29.70
N HIS A 201 -0.23 7.49 28.48
CA HIS A 201 0.40 8.79 28.23
C HIS A 201 -0.62 9.94 28.13
N GLY A 202 -1.93 9.65 28.15
CA GLY A 202 -2.99 10.64 27.98
C GLY A 202 -2.89 11.38 26.64
N TRP A 203 -2.51 10.68 25.57
CA TRP A 203 -2.35 11.30 24.26
C TRP A 203 -3.69 11.71 23.66
N LYS A 204 -3.71 12.90 23.03
CA LYS A 204 -4.86 13.34 22.21
C LYS A 204 -4.96 12.47 20.96
N GLY A 205 -6.17 12.35 20.40
CA GLY A 205 -6.40 11.63 19.14
C GLY A 205 -5.66 12.21 17.93
N THR A 206 -5.14 13.43 18.06
CA THR A 206 -4.36 14.14 17.04
C THR A 206 -2.84 14.05 17.26
N ALA A 207 -2.38 13.28 18.25
CA ALA A 207 -0.95 13.04 18.49
C ALA A 207 -0.40 12.01 17.48
N TYR A 208 -0.53 12.31 16.18
CA TYR A 208 -0.39 11.32 15.12
C TYR A 208 0.96 10.62 15.11
N ASP A 209 2.08 11.33 15.30
CA ASP A 209 3.41 10.70 15.33
C ASP A 209 3.53 9.66 16.46
N ALA A 210 3.03 9.97 17.66
CA ALA A 210 3.05 9.04 18.79
C ALA A 210 2.08 7.86 18.59
N LEU A 211 0.91 8.12 18.01
CA LEU A 211 -0.06 7.08 17.67
C LEU A 211 0.47 6.14 16.58
N ALA A 212 1.09 6.67 15.53
CA ALA A 212 1.72 5.90 14.46
C ALA A 212 2.90 5.08 14.97
N ALA A 213 3.71 5.64 15.86
CA ALA A 213 4.77 4.88 16.53
C ALA A 213 4.20 3.73 17.38
N SER A 214 3.10 3.96 18.11
CA SER A 214 2.43 2.90 18.87
C SER A 214 1.74 1.84 17.99
N LEU A 215 1.24 2.23 16.81
CA LEU A 215 0.75 1.30 15.79
C LEU A 215 1.88 0.38 15.35
N MET A 216 3.05 0.93 15.04
CA MET A 216 4.20 0.11 14.64
C MET A 216 4.76 -0.72 15.79
N ALA A 217 4.70 -0.23 17.03
CA ALA A 217 5.03 -1.03 18.20
C ALA A 217 4.08 -2.23 18.34
N GLY A 218 2.77 -2.02 18.13
CA GLY A 218 1.75 -3.06 18.09
C GLY A 218 2.03 -4.10 17.02
N HIS A 219 2.19 -3.66 15.78
CA HIS A 219 2.55 -4.51 14.62
C HIS A 219 3.77 -5.40 14.89
N LEU A 220 4.77 -4.86 15.60
CA LEU A 220 5.99 -5.59 15.93
C LEU A 220 5.79 -6.67 17.00
N ILE A 221 4.80 -6.56 17.88
CA ILE A 221 4.61 -7.50 18.99
C ILE A 221 3.36 -8.37 18.87
N GLU A 222 2.39 -8.03 18.02
CA GLU A 222 1.09 -8.70 17.92
C GLU A 222 1.19 -10.19 17.54
N CYS A 223 2.05 -10.55 16.57
CA CYS A 223 2.27 -11.94 16.16
C CYS A 223 3.19 -12.74 17.11
N GLY A 224 3.23 -12.38 18.39
CA GLY A 224 3.98 -13.07 19.42
C GLY A 224 5.47 -13.23 19.09
N PRO A 225 6.02 -14.46 18.98
CA PRO A 225 7.45 -14.70 18.91
C PRO A 225 8.11 -14.30 17.58
N TYR A 226 7.38 -13.71 16.61
CA TYR A 226 7.96 -13.38 15.30
C TYR A 226 9.17 -12.44 15.42
N VAL A 227 9.03 -11.38 16.23
CA VAL A 227 10.13 -10.43 16.48
C VAL A 227 11.23 -11.01 17.39
N THR A 228 10.98 -12.16 18.01
CA THR A 228 11.96 -12.91 18.82
C THR A 228 12.55 -14.13 18.09
N GLY A 229 12.30 -14.25 16.78
CA GLY A 229 12.93 -15.23 15.90
C GLY A 229 12.00 -16.30 15.32
N GLY A 230 10.73 -16.35 15.72
CA GLY A 230 9.71 -17.20 15.11
C GLY A 230 9.45 -16.79 13.65
N ASN A 231 9.28 -17.76 12.74
CA ASN A 231 9.08 -17.50 11.30
C ASN A 231 10.09 -16.55 10.63
N TYR A 232 11.25 -16.34 11.25
CA TYR A 232 12.35 -15.57 10.68
C TYR A 232 13.15 -16.45 9.71
N CYS A 233 13.28 -16.03 8.45
CA CYS A 233 14.00 -16.80 7.42
C CYS A 233 15.49 -17.00 7.76
N GLY A 234 16.08 -16.17 8.62
CA GLY A 234 17.42 -16.33 9.17
C GLY A 234 17.48 -17.19 10.44
N GLN A 235 16.50 -18.06 10.70
CA GLN A 235 16.34 -18.86 11.93
C GLN A 235 17.61 -19.54 12.48
N ARG A 236 18.58 -19.89 11.61
CA ARG A 236 19.87 -20.48 12.04
C ARG A 236 20.70 -19.55 12.93
N GLU A 237 20.40 -18.25 12.90
CA GLU A 237 21.05 -17.21 13.71
C GLU A 237 20.41 -17.07 15.10
N VAL A 238 19.25 -17.68 15.33
CA VAL A 238 18.51 -17.55 16.58
C VAL A 238 18.95 -18.63 17.57
N PRO A 239 19.59 -18.26 18.70
CA PRO A 239 19.94 -19.22 19.74
C PRO A 239 18.68 -19.77 20.42
N ASN A 240 18.66 -21.08 20.68
CA ASN A 240 17.62 -21.76 21.44
C ASN A 240 16.19 -21.38 20.99
N LEU A 241 15.83 -21.64 19.72
CA LEU A 241 14.51 -21.25 19.18
C LEU A 241 13.32 -22.04 19.78
N HIS A 242 13.56 -23.06 20.60
CA HIS A 242 12.49 -23.74 21.33
C HIS A 242 11.95 -22.83 22.44
N HIS A 243 10.62 -22.79 22.62
CA HIS A 243 9.97 -22.02 23.69
C HIS A 243 10.44 -20.54 23.75
N ALA A 244 10.54 -19.92 22.57
CA ALA A 244 10.98 -18.53 22.42
C ALA A 244 10.19 -17.60 23.36
N GLY A 245 10.87 -16.62 23.95
CA GLY A 245 10.20 -15.62 24.76
C GLY A 245 9.34 -14.72 23.89
N PHE A 246 8.17 -14.36 24.39
CA PHE A 246 7.31 -13.39 23.73
C PHE A 246 7.82 -11.96 23.92
N PRO A 247 7.56 -11.06 22.97
CA PRO A 247 8.15 -9.74 22.95
C PRO A 247 7.49 -8.75 23.91
N ILE A 248 8.24 -7.69 24.20
CA ILE A 248 7.82 -6.53 24.97
C ILE A 248 8.12 -5.28 24.16
N ALA A 249 7.13 -4.40 24.00
CA ALA A 249 7.31 -3.04 23.52
C ALA A 249 7.40 -2.07 24.70
N GLU A 250 8.44 -1.23 24.69
CA GLU A 250 8.60 -0.11 25.59
C GLU A 250 8.26 1.18 24.83
N ILE A 251 7.24 1.90 25.27
CA ILE A 251 6.73 3.08 24.57
C ILE A 251 6.84 4.30 25.48
N ALA A 252 7.70 5.24 25.10
CA ALA A 252 7.91 6.51 25.79
C ALA A 252 6.81 7.53 25.46
N ALA A 253 6.70 8.58 26.28
CA ALA A 253 5.64 9.59 26.17
C ALA A 253 5.71 10.45 24.89
N ASP A 254 6.88 10.50 24.25
CA ASP A 254 7.12 11.15 22.97
C ASP A 254 6.90 10.22 21.76
N GLY A 255 6.50 8.97 22.00
CA GLY A 255 6.34 7.95 20.96
C GLY A 255 7.61 7.15 20.68
N GLY A 256 8.70 7.32 21.44
CA GLY A 256 9.89 6.47 21.29
C GLY A 256 9.59 5.00 21.59
N VAL A 257 10.00 4.08 20.69
CA VAL A 257 9.71 2.64 20.79
C VAL A 257 11.01 1.84 20.91
N VAL A 258 11.05 0.93 21.90
CA VAL A 258 12.09 -0.11 22.00
C VAL A 258 11.44 -1.49 22.11
N ILE A 259 11.85 -2.41 21.25
CA ILE A 259 11.43 -3.81 21.29
C ILE A 259 12.47 -4.63 22.05
N THR A 260 11.99 -5.48 22.96
CA THR A 260 12.79 -6.40 23.75
C THR A 260 11.98 -7.67 24.08
N LYS A 261 12.48 -8.51 24.98
CA LYS A 261 11.82 -9.72 25.49
C LYS A 261 12.22 -9.94 26.96
N PRO A 262 11.51 -10.79 27.73
CA PRO A 262 11.90 -11.12 29.09
C PRO A 262 13.36 -11.58 29.18
N GLU A 263 14.04 -11.17 30.25
CA GLU A 263 15.42 -11.58 30.51
C GLU A 263 15.49 -13.09 30.76
N GLY A 264 16.57 -13.74 30.30
CA GLY A 264 16.73 -15.19 30.42
C GLY A 264 15.82 -16.05 29.52
N SER A 265 14.87 -15.45 28.78
CA SER A 265 14.06 -16.21 27.83
C SER A 265 14.85 -16.64 26.60
N ASN A 266 14.40 -17.69 25.94
CA ASN A 266 14.89 -18.14 24.64
C ASN A 266 14.54 -17.16 23.50
N GLY A 267 15.12 -17.37 22.31
CA GLY A 267 14.94 -16.51 21.12
C GLY A 267 15.90 -15.31 21.04
N LEU A 268 15.74 -14.48 20.01
CA LEU A 268 16.57 -13.32 19.71
C LEU A 268 15.73 -12.15 19.21
N VAL A 269 15.89 -11.00 19.85
CA VAL A 269 15.45 -9.71 19.28
C VAL A 269 16.65 -9.05 18.62
N SER A 270 16.62 -8.92 17.30
CA SER A 270 17.66 -8.27 16.49
C SER A 270 17.04 -7.31 15.48
N VAL A 271 17.89 -6.51 14.81
CA VAL A 271 17.44 -5.65 13.71
C VAL A 271 16.72 -6.45 12.62
N ASP A 272 17.21 -7.66 12.29
CA ASP A 272 16.63 -8.44 11.21
C ASP A 272 15.36 -9.21 11.61
N THR A 273 15.20 -9.60 12.88
CA THR A 273 13.90 -10.11 13.36
C THR A 273 12.85 -9.00 13.40
N CYS A 274 13.25 -7.77 13.75
CA CYS A 274 12.38 -6.58 13.67
C CYS A 274 12.01 -6.21 12.23
N LYS A 275 12.95 -6.27 11.27
CA LYS A 275 12.63 -6.07 9.85
C LYS A 275 11.68 -7.14 9.31
N ALA A 276 11.90 -8.40 9.69
CA ALA A 276 11.03 -9.50 9.27
C ALA A 276 9.59 -9.23 9.66
N GLN A 277 9.35 -8.83 10.92
CA GLN A 277 8.02 -8.48 11.37
C GLN A 277 7.51 -7.18 10.76
N LEU A 278 8.34 -6.14 10.64
CA LEU A 278 7.94 -4.88 10.02
C LEU A 278 7.38 -5.09 8.62
N LEU A 279 7.98 -5.97 7.82
CA LEU A 279 7.57 -6.19 6.43
C LEU A 279 6.49 -7.27 6.26
N TYR A 280 6.07 -7.92 7.34
CA TYR A 280 4.97 -8.89 7.34
C TYR A 280 3.64 -8.16 7.11
N GLU A 281 2.83 -8.63 6.15
CA GLU A 281 1.48 -8.10 5.84
C GLU A 281 1.39 -6.60 5.53
N ILE A 282 2.49 -5.97 5.10
CA ILE A 282 2.49 -4.54 4.71
C ILE A 282 2.37 -4.38 3.19
N GLN A 283 1.38 -3.59 2.77
CA GLN A 283 1.05 -3.29 1.37
C GLN A 283 1.77 -2.06 0.79
N GLY A 284 2.69 -1.44 1.54
CA GLY A 284 3.47 -0.28 1.08
C GLY A 284 3.89 0.65 2.23
N PRO A 285 4.41 1.84 1.94
CA PRO A 285 4.88 2.78 2.96
C PRO A 285 3.80 3.36 3.86
N PHE A 286 2.53 3.36 3.43
CA PHE A 286 1.43 3.90 4.23
C PHE A 286 0.63 2.77 4.87
N TYR A 287 0.85 2.51 6.16
CA TYR A 287 0.08 1.52 6.90
C TYR A 287 -1.19 2.17 7.46
N LEU A 288 -2.33 1.79 6.88
CA LEU A 288 -3.65 2.26 7.30
C LEU A 288 -4.15 1.53 8.55
N ASN A 289 -4.47 2.28 9.60
CA ASN A 289 -5.20 1.83 10.77
C ASN A 289 -6.45 2.71 10.98
N ALA A 290 -7.46 2.22 11.71
CA ALA A 290 -8.67 2.98 12.01
C ALA A 290 -8.39 4.32 12.71
N ASP A 291 -7.32 4.43 13.50
CA ASP A 291 -7.03 5.63 14.31
C ASP A 291 -5.92 6.54 13.80
N VAL A 292 -5.07 6.05 12.90
CA VAL A 292 -3.93 6.79 12.34
C VAL A 292 -3.45 6.10 11.07
N ILE A 293 -2.84 6.85 10.16
CA ILE A 293 -2.06 6.26 9.07
C ILE A 293 -0.57 6.41 9.44
N ALA A 294 0.18 5.32 9.48
CA ALA A 294 1.62 5.35 9.69
C ALA A 294 2.35 5.40 8.34
N ASP A 295 3.12 6.46 8.13
CA ASP A 295 4.15 6.53 7.10
C ASP A 295 5.44 5.90 7.64
N ILE A 296 5.86 4.81 7.01
CA ILE A 296 7.03 4.02 7.39
C ILE A 296 8.23 4.24 6.45
N GLU A 297 8.20 5.21 5.51
CA GLU A 297 9.33 5.47 4.61
C GLU A 297 10.62 5.80 5.36
N GLY A 298 10.49 6.52 6.48
CA GLY A 298 11.59 6.89 7.36
C GLY A 298 11.98 5.82 8.39
N ALA A 299 11.32 4.64 8.40
CA ALA A 299 11.50 3.64 9.44
C ALA A 299 12.96 3.18 9.56
N LYS A 300 13.51 3.30 10.76
CA LYS A 300 14.88 2.91 11.07
C LYS A 300 14.95 2.12 12.36
N PHE A 301 15.59 0.96 12.28
CA PHE A 301 15.98 0.17 13.43
C PHE A 301 17.43 0.46 13.84
N SER A 302 17.65 0.69 15.13
CA SER A 302 18.98 0.80 15.73
C SER A 302 19.09 -0.09 16.96
N GLN A 303 20.18 -0.85 17.04
CA GLN A 303 20.48 -1.66 18.22
C GLN A 303 21.00 -0.76 19.34
N ILE A 304 20.31 -0.74 20.48
CA ILE A 304 20.75 -0.05 21.70
C ILE A 304 21.73 -0.94 22.46
N SER A 305 21.35 -2.20 22.65
CA SER A 305 22.14 -3.25 23.28
C SER A 305 21.67 -4.61 22.78
N MET A 306 22.31 -5.69 23.22
CA MET A 306 21.86 -7.04 22.89
C MET A 306 20.39 -7.25 23.34
N GLY A 307 19.53 -7.70 22.43
CA GLY A 307 18.11 -7.93 22.70
C GLY A 307 17.24 -6.68 22.87
N ARG A 308 17.75 -5.49 22.52
CA ARG A 308 17.03 -4.21 22.63
C ARG A 308 17.19 -3.39 21.35
N ILE A 309 16.10 -3.27 20.59
CA ILE A 309 16.10 -2.62 19.27
C ILE A 309 15.14 -1.42 19.30
N GLN A 310 15.65 -0.25 18.97
CA GLN A 310 14.87 0.97 18.85
C GLN A 310 14.26 1.07 17.45
N LEU A 311 12.99 1.47 17.38
CA LEU A 311 12.34 1.92 16.15
C LEU A 311 12.25 3.45 16.16
N SER A 312 12.54 4.07 15.02
CA SER A 312 12.45 5.53 14.83
C SER A 312 12.03 5.87 13.39
N GLY A 313 11.69 7.13 13.15
CA GLY A 313 11.40 7.65 11.80
C GLY A 313 10.01 7.33 11.25
N ILE A 314 9.09 6.86 12.11
CA ILE A 314 7.67 6.71 11.78
C ILE A 314 7.01 8.08 11.82
N LYS A 315 6.19 8.39 10.82
CA LYS A 315 5.39 9.62 10.76
C LYS A 315 3.90 9.31 10.76
N GLY A 316 3.12 10.12 11.47
CA GLY A 316 1.69 9.94 11.59
C GLY A 316 0.92 10.90 10.70
N LEU A 317 -0.05 10.36 9.98
CA LEU A 317 -1.05 11.11 9.21
C LEU A 317 -2.44 10.90 9.82
N PRO A 318 -3.40 11.80 9.55
CA PRO A 318 -4.77 11.63 10.03
C PRO A 318 -5.39 10.29 9.59
N PRO A 319 -6.30 9.71 10.38
CA PRO A 319 -6.93 8.42 10.09
C PRO A 319 -7.73 8.42 8.78
N PRO A 320 -7.95 7.25 8.16
CA PRO A 320 -8.83 7.11 7.01
C PRO A 320 -10.31 7.34 7.41
N PRO A 321 -11.19 7.77 6.48
CA PRO A 321 -12.63 7.94 6.76
C PRO A 321 -13.38 6.60 6.90
N THR A 322 -12.75 5.49 6.53
CA THR A 322 -13.35 4.15 6.50
C THR A 322 -12.59 3.14 7.36
N ALA A 323 -13.29 2.15 7.89
CA ALA A 323 -12.71 0.96 8.51
C ALA A 323 -12.86 -0.26 7.59
N LYS A 324 -11.94 -1.22 7.73
CA LYS A 324 -12.05 -2.54 7.09
C LYS A 324 -13.25 -3.30 7.65
N LEU A 325 -14.03 -3.91 6.77
CA LEU A 325 -15.13 -4.81 7.08
C LEU A 325 -14.76 -6.21 6.60
N ALA A 326 -14.75 -7.17 7.51
CA ALA A 326 -14.62 -8.59 7.20
C ALA A 326 -16.01 -9.21 7.08
N ILE A 327 -16.37 -9.68 5.88
CA ILE A 327 -17.60 -10.44 5.66
C ILE A 327 -17.25 -11.90 5.44
N CYS A 328 -17.81 -12.77 6.27
CA CYS A 328 -17.64 -14.22 6.21
C CYS A 328 -18.88 -14.87 5.60
N LEU A 329 -18.71 -15.59 4.50
CA LEU A 329 -19.78 -16.24 3.76
C LEU A 329 -19.62 -17.75 3.74
N LEU A 330 -20.72 -18.51 3.78
CA LEU A 330 -20.65 -19.95 3.55
C LEU A 330 -20.29 -20.23 2.08
N GLY A 331 -19.13 -20.85 1.85
CA GLY A 331 -18.58 -21.12 0.52
C GLY A 331 -19.13 -22.38 -0.16
N GLY A 332 -19.75 -23.27 0.61
CA GLY A 332 -20.09 -24.63 0.21
C GLY A 332 -19.25 -25.63 1.01
N TYR A 333 -18.89 -26.74 0.38
CA TYR A 333 -18.16 -27.84 1.01
C TYR A 333 -16.80 -28.07 0.34
N GLN A 334 -15.87 -28.61 1.12
CA GLN A 334 -14.55 -29.02 0.66
C GLN A 334 -14.16 -30.38 1.24
N ALA A 335 -13.35 -31.11 0.51
CA ALA A 335 -12.77 -32.37 0.94
C ALA A 335 -11.41 -32.58 0.29
N GLU A 336 -10.59 -33.43 0.90
CA GLU A 336 -9.27 -33.75 0.39
C GLU A 336 -8.86 -35.17 0.75
N ILE A 337 -7.88 -35.70 0.03
CA ILE A 337 -7.18 -36.93 0.41
C ILE A 337 -5.76 -36.89 -0.16
N SER A 338 -4.84 -37.50 0.56
CA SER A 338 -3.47 -37.71 0.07
C SER A 338 -3.30 -39.13 -0.43
N ALA A 339 -2.64 -39.28 -1.58
CA ALA A 339 -2.05 -40.51 -2.06
C ALA A 339 -0.53 -40.41 -1.98
N TYR A 340 0.16 -41.55 -1.96
CA TYR A 340 1.61 -41.58 -1.84
C TYR A 340 2.20 -42.51 -2.88
N ALA A 341 3.30 -42.07 -3.50
CA ALA A 341 4.07 -42.84 -4.46
C ALA A 341 5.49 -43.05 -3.94
N ALA A 342 5.85 -44.31 -3.69
CA ALA A 342 7.20 -44.69 -3.28
C ALA A 342 8.02 -45.23 -4.45
N GLY A 343 9.33 -45.02 -4.42
CA GLY A 343 10.31 -45.59 -5.36
C GLY A 343 10.49 -44.78 -6.64
N LEU A 344 10.75 -45.46 -7.75
CA LEU A 344 11.03 -44.84 -9.05
C LEU A 344 9.77 -44.27 -9.71
N ASP A 345 9.97 -43.45 -10.74
CA ASP A 345 8.92 -43.00 -11.68
C ASP A 345 7.75 -42.25 -11.04
N THR A 346 8.00 -41.51 -9.96
CA THR A 346 6.94 -40.77 -9.24
C THR A 346 6.17 -39.79 -10.13
N ASP A 347 6.79 -39.23 -11.16
CA ASP A 347 6.14 -38.35 -12.14
C ASP A 347 5.13 -39.11 -13.01
N PHE A 348 5.52 -40.28 -13.52
CA PHE A 348 4.61 -41.16 -14.25
C PHE A 348 3.44 -41.61 -13.36
N LYS A 349 3.73 -42.01 -12.12
CA LYS A 349 2.70 -42.43 -11.15
C LYS A 349 1.70 -41.31 -10.86
N PHE A 350 2.18 -40.06 -10.75
CA PHE A 350 1.34 -38.88 -10.59
C PHE A 350 0.41 -38.67 -11.80
N GLU A 351 0.95 -38.72 -13.02
CA GLU A 351 0.15 -38.55 -14.24
C GLU A 351 -0.88 -39.68 -14.43
N VAL A 352 -0.54 -40.92 -14.04
CA VAL A 352 -1.49 -42.05 -14.01
C VAL A 352 -2.65 -41.74 -13.06
N LEU A 353 -2.37 -41.40 -11.79
CA LEU A 353 -3.39 -41.07 -10.81
C LEU A 353 -4.27 -39.92 -11.30
N LYS A 354 -3.64 -38.84 -11.77
CA LYS A 354 -4.32 -37.64 -12.26
C LYS A 354 -5.26 -37.99 -13.41
N SER A 355 -4.76 -38.69 -14.44
CA SER A 355 -5.58 -39.11 -15.58
C SER A 355 -6.77 -39.97 -15.16
N GLN A 356 -6.55 -40.97 -14.30
CA GLN A 356 -7.59 -41.89 -13.85
C GLN A 356 -8.68 -41.20 -13.01
N VAL A 357 -8.31 -40.25 -12.14
CA VAL A 357 -9.27 -39.49 -11.32
C VAL A 357 -10.03 -38.49 -12.18
N MET A 358 -9.33 -37.74 -13.03
CA MET A 358 -9.93 -36.76 -13.93
C MET A 358 -10.88 -37.40 -14.94
N GLY A 359 -10.62 -38.63 -15.39
CA GLY A 359 -11.49 -39.38 -16.29
C GLY A 359 -12.83 -39.83 -15.67
N GLN A 360 -12.98 -39.74 -14.34
CA GLN A 360 -14.20 -40.14 -13.62
C GLN A 360 -14.96 -38.98 -13.00
N ILE A 361 -14.37 -37.79 -13.00
CA ILE A 361 -14.94 -36.59 -12.39
C ILE A 361 -15.47 -35.66 -13.47
N ASN A 362 -16.68 -35.16 -13.26
CA ASN A 362 -17.17 -34.03 -14.02
C ASN A 362 -16.72 -32.73 -13.34
N GLN A 363 -15.75 -32.03 -13.93
CA GLN A 363 -15.17 -30.82 -13.33
C GLN A 363 -16.19 -29.70 -13.11
N SER A 364 -17.28 -29.63 -13.88
CA SER A 364 -18.31 -28.60 -13.68
C SER A 364 -19.03 -28.73 -12.33
N ASP A 365 -18.91 -29.89 -11.69
CA ASP A 365 -19.53 -30.14 -10.39
C ASP A 365 -18.73 -29.54 -9.23
N PHE A 366 -17.52 -29.04 -9.50
CA PHE A 366 -16.60 -28.51 -8.50
C PHE A 366 -16.24 -27.05 -8.83
N THR A 367 -16.26 -26.18 -7.82
CA THR A 367 -15.76 -24.80 -7.94
C THR A 367 -14.23 -24.77 -7.95
N THR A 368 -13.61 -25.73 -7.24
CA THR A 368 -12.17 -25.95 -7.23
C THR A 368 -11.93 -27.45 -7.29
N PHE A 369 -11.06 -27.89 -8.18
CA PHE A 369 -10.57 -29.26 -8.20
C PHE A 369 -9.08 -29.24 -8.52
N SER A 370 -8.24 -29.72 -7.59
CA SER A 370 -6.79 -29.79 -7.79
C SER A 370 -6.23 -31.17 -7.45
N ILE A 371 -5.25 -31.57 -8.24
CA ILE A 371 -4.41 -32.74 -7.98
C ILE A 371 -2.97 -32.26 -8.08
N GLU A 372 -2.25 -32.33 -6.97
CA GLU A 372 -0.96 -31.69 -6.77
C GLU A 372 0.09 -32.71 -6.32
N LYS A 373 1.34 -32.52 -6.72
CA LYS A 373 2.48 -33.34 -6.31
C LYS A 373 3.40 -32.52 -5.40
N TYR A 374 3.73 -33.07 -4.24
CA TYR A 374 4.58 -32.43 -3.24
C TYR A 374 5.92 -33.16 -3.10
N GLY A 375 6.99 -32.43 -3.43
CA GLY A 375 8.36 -32.91 -3.31
C GLY A 375 8.83 -33.82 -4.45
N SER A 376 10.02 -34.40 -4.25
CA SER A 376 10.66 -35.36 -5.16
C SER A 376 11.37 -36.43 -4.33
N ALA A 377 11.43 -37.66 -4.84
CA ALA A 377 12.21 -38.71 -4.18
C ALA A 377 13.69 -38.35 -4.13
N ALA A 378 14.37 -38.64 -3.01
CA ALA A 378 15.81 -38.44 -2.90
C ALA A 378 16.55 -39.38 -3.88
N THR A 379 17.71 -38.94 -4.38
CA THR A 379 18.62 -39.81 -5.12
C THR A 379 19.20 -40.87 -4.18
N ASP A 380 19.08 -42.15 -4.54
CA ASP A 380 19.53 -43.31 -3.74
C ASP A 380 19.06 -43.28 -2.26
N PRO A 381 17.74 -43.35 -2.01
CA PRO A 381 17.17 -43.13 -0.69
C PRO A 381 17.46 -44.31 0.24
N ARG A 382 18.04 -44.04 1.41
CA ARG A 382 18.32 -45.06 2.45
C ARG A 382 17.07 -45.56 3.22
N SER A 383 15.87 -45.09 2.87
CA SER A 383 14.62 -45.51 3.50
C SER A 383 13.43 -45.29 2.58
N GLN A 384 12.37 -46.10 2.76
CA GLN A 384 11.10 -45.93 2.03
C GLN A 384 10.53 -44.52 2.19
N ARG A 385 10.61 -43.95 3.40
CA ARG A 385 10.17 -42.57 3.67
C ARG A 385 10.87 -41.54 2.78
N ALA A 386 12.19 -41.65 2.60
CA ALA A 386 12.95 -40.75 1.74
C ALA A 386 12.71 -40.98 0.23
N ALA A 387 12.13 -42.13 -0.12
CA ALA A 387 11.75 -42.50 -1.48
C ALA A 387 10.29 -42.17 -1.82
N THR A 388 9.54 -41.55 -0.90
CA THR A 388 8.08 -41.36 -1.02
C THR A 388 7.75 -39.91 -1.34
N VAL A 389 6.90 -39.70 -2.35
CA VAL A 389 6.33 -38.42 -2.76
C VAL A 389 4.84 -38.41 -2.42
N GLN A 390 4.33 -37.29 -1.95
CA GLN A 390 2.91 -37.10 -1.62
C GLN A 390 2.17 -36.48 -2.80
N PHE A 391 1.00 -37.01 -3.12
CA PHE A 391 0.03 -36.43 -4.04
C PHE A 391 -1.20 -36.00 -3.26
N ARG A 392 -1.68 -34.77 -3.43
CA ARG A 392 -2.89 -34.27 -2.78
C ARG A 392 -3.97 -34.10 -3.81
N MET A 393 -5.16 -34.61 -3.52
CA MET A 393 -6.37 -34.33 -4.28
C MET A 393 -7.28 -33.47 -3.40
N PHE A 394 -7.67 -32.31 -3.90
CA PHE A 394 -8.50 -31.33 -3.18
C PHE A 394 -9.68 -30.91 -4.04
N ALA A 395 -10.85 -30.82 -3.43
CA ALA A 395 -12.09 -30.49 -4.12
C ALA A 395 -12.94 -29.52 -3.28
N GLN A 396 -13.57 -28.56 -3.95
CA GLN A 396 -14.61 -27.68 -3.40
C GLN A 396 -15.83 -27.71 -4.31
N SER A 397 -17.02 -27.69 -3.72
CA SER A 397 -18.29 -27.61 -4.45
C SER A 397 -19.37 -26.96 -3.60
N HIS A 398 -20.32 -26.29 -4.25
CA HIS A 398 -21.56 -25.85 -3.60
C HIS A 398 -22.50 -27.02 -3.26
N ARG A 399 -22.35 -28.17 -3.92
CA ARG A 399 -23.22 -29.34 -3.72
C ARG A 399 -22.49 -30.40 -2.91
N LYS A 400 -23.10 -30.82 -1.81
CA LYS A 400 -22.53 -31.84 -0.92
C LYS A 400 -22.45 -33.20 -1.62
N GLU A 401 -23.38 -33.47 -2.54
CA GLU A 401 -23.50 -34.73 -3.29
C GLU A 401 -22.34 -34.95 -4.27
N ALA A 402 -21.69 -33.87 -4.73
CA ALA A 402 -20.53 -33.98 -5.62
C ALA A 402 -19.36 -34.77 -4.98
N PHE A 403 -19.29 -34.80 -3.65
CA PHE A 403 -18.23 -35.49 -2.93
C PHE A 403 -18.38 -37.02 -2.94
N GLU A 404 -19.56 -37.56 -3.24
CA GLU A 404 -19.71 -39.00 -3.48
C GLU A 404 -19.02 -39.42 -4.78
N GLN A 405 -19.08 -38.58 -5.82
CA GLN A 405 -18.33 -38.80 -7.05
C GLN A 405 -16.82 -38.64 -6.83
N PHE A 406 -16.41 -37.65 -6.04
CA PHE A 406 -15.00 -37.48 -5.64
C PHE A 406 -14.46 -38.75 -4.95
N LYS A 407 -15.15 -39.23 -3.91
CA LYS A 407 -14.78 -40.46 -3.19
C LYS A 407 -14.71 -41.66 -4.14
N ARG A 408 -15.73 -41.85 -4.97
CA ARG A 408 -15.79 -42.94 -5.93
C ARG A 408 -14.61 -42.89 -6.91
N ALA A 409 -14.31 -41.72 -7.48
CA ALA A 409 -13.22 -41.56 -8.43
C ALA A 409 -11.85 -41.90 -7.82
N VAL A 410 -11.62 -41.57 -6.54
CA VAL A 410 -10.39 -41.95 -5.85
C VAL A 410 -10.34 -43.46 -5.59
N PHE A 411 -11.38 -44.04 -4.97
CA PHE A 411 -11.36 -45.45 -4.55
C PHE A 411 -11.43 -46.45 -5.70
N TYR A 412 -12.16 -46.13 -6.78
CA TYR A 412 -12.24 -46.97 -7.97
C TYR A 412 -10.86 -47.20 -8.60
N ASN A 413 -9.94 -46.26 -8.43
CA ASN A 413 -8.57 -46.35 -8.93
C ASN A 413 -7.60 -47.02 -7.96
N GLY A 414 -8.03 -47.45 -6.77
CA GLY A 414 -7.13 -48.01 -5.77
C GLY A 414 -6.37 -49.25 -6.25
N LEU A 415 -7.08 -50.24 -6.82
CA LEU A 415 -6.47 -51.51 -7.25
C LEU A 415 -5.91 -51.49 -8.67
N GLN A 416 -6.37 -50.58 -9.52
CA GLN A 416 -5.87 -50.40 -10.90
C GLN A 416 -4.91 -49.21 -11.05
N GLY A 417 -4.59 -48.56 -9.93
CA GLY A 417 -3.69 -47.42 -9.89
C GLY A 417 -2.24 -47.83 -10.11
N TYR A 418 -1.34 -46.87 -9.88
CA TYR A 418 0.08 -47.15 -10.02
C TYR A 418 0.59 -48.15 -8.97
N CYS A 419 1.70 -48.85 -9.30
CA CYS A 419 2.34 -49.79 -8.38
C CYS A 419 2.80 -49.09 -7.08
N GLY A 420 2.39 -49.63 -5.93
CA GLY A 420 2.69 -49.09 -4.61
C GLY A 420 1.76 -47.95 -4.16
N LEU A 421 0.63 -47.74 -4.84
CA LEU A 421 -0.41 -46.80 -4.39
C LEU A 421 -0.87 -47.15 -2.99
N HIS A 422 -0.78 -46.17 -2.10
CA HIS A 422 -1.42 -46.20 -0.79
C HIS A 422 -1.95 -44.81 -0.48
N LEU A 423 -3.14 -44.77 0.14
CA LEU A 423 -3.82 -43.54 0.51
C LEU A 423 -3.52 -43.21 1.97
N GLY A 424 -3.65 -41.92 2.32
CA GLY A 424 -3.72 -41.51 3.72
C GLY A 424 -4.88 -42.21 4.42
N MET A 425 -4.60 -42.85 5.56
CA MET A 425 -5.58 -43.67 6.26
C MET A 425 -6.62 -42.86 7.05
N ASP A 426 -6.57 -41.53 7.00
CA ASP A 426 -7.61 -40.67 7.59
C ASP A 426 -8.68 -40.30 6.56
N TRP A 427 -9.65 -41.19 6.38
CA TRP A 427 -10.68 -41.06 5.35
C TRP A 427 -11.71 -39.98 5.70
N ARG A 428 -11.73 -39.51 6.96
CA ARG A 428 -12.57 -38.40 7.41
C ARG A 428 -12.25 -37.10 6.66
N THR A 429 -11.05 -37.00 6.08
CA THR A 429 -10.65 -35.87 5.23
C THR A 429 -11.44 -35.78 3.93
N MET A 430 -12.00 -36.90 3.46
CA MET A 430 -12.85 -37.00 2.28
C MET A 430 -14.33 -36.69 2.57
N GLU A 431 -14.71 -36.60 3.84
CA GLU A 431 -16.05 -36.16 4.19
C GLU A 431 -16.22 -34.67 3.89
N PRO A 432 -17.31 -34.27 3.22
CA PRO A 432 -17.53 -32.87 2.85
C PRO A 432 -17.67 -32.00 4.10
N ARG A 433 -16.73 -31.07 4.28
CA ARG A 433 -16.71 -30.10 5.38
C ARG A 433 -17.05 -28.71 4.85
N PRO A 434 -17.88 -27.92 5.55
CA PRO A 434 -18.14 -26.56 5.13
C PRO A 434 -16.84 -25.74 5.11
N PHE A 435 -16.73 -24.79 4.19
CA PHE A 435 -15.66 -23.80 4.18
C PHE A 435 -16.24 -22.39 4.06
N VAL A 436 -15.46 -21.40 4.50
CA VAL A 436 -15.88 -20.00 4.47
C VAL A 436 -15.15 -19.24 3.37
N ARG A 437 -15.92 -18.42 2.65
CA ARG A 437 -15.41 -17.42 1.71
C ARG A 437 -15.30 -16.09 2.44
N TYR A 438 -14.19 -15.41 2.22
CA TYR A 438 -13.92 -14.11 2.79
C TYR A 438 -14.19 -13.01 1.76
N PHE A 439 -14.93 -11.98 2.15
CA PHE A 439 -15.20 -10.78 1.36
C PHE A 439 -14.75 -9.55 2.16
N PRO A 440 -13.56 -8.99 1.88
CA PRO A 440 -13.11 -7.75 2.50
C PRO A 440 -13.80 -6.55 1.84
N ALA A 441 -14.23 -5.59 2.65
CA ALA A 441 -14.82 -4.33 2.19
C ALA A 441 -14.39 -3.15 3.09
N LEU A 442 -14.89 -1.96 2.76
CA LEU A 442 -14.75 -0.76 3.58
C LEU A 442 -16.12 -0.21 3.94
N ILE A 443 -16.26 0.28 5.18
CA ILE A 443 -17.45 1.00 5.64
C ILE A 443 -17.05 2.31 6.33
N PRO A 444 -17.91 3.34 6.34
CA PRO A 444 -17.63 4.58 7.06
C PRO A 444 -17.44 4.34 8.56
N GLN A 445 -16.36 4.87 9.13
CA GLN A 445 -16.09 4.71 10.58
C GLN A 445 -17.18 5.35 11.44
N SER A 446 -17.76 6.45 10.96
CA SER A 446 -18.83 7.20 11.63
C SER A 446 -20.12 6.39 11.84
N LYS A 447 -20.27 5.24 11.19
CA LYS A 447 -21.44 4.37 11.28
C LYS A 447 -21.24 3.16 12.21
N ILE A 448 -20.09 3.03 12.88
CA ILE A 448 -19.81 1.89 13.77
C ILE A 448 -20.26 2.23 15.20
N PRO A 449 -21.25 1.53 15.78
CA PRO A 449 -21.85 1.88 17.06
C PRO A 449 -21.07 1.28 18.24
N LEU A 450 -19.88 1.82 18.53
CA LEU A 450 -19.04 1.32 19.62
C LEU A 450 -19.61 1.63 21.01
N SER A 451 -19.51 0.65 21.90
CA SER A 451 -19.90 0.78 23.31
C SER A 451 -19.00 -0.03 24.23
N VAL A 452 -18.89 0.40 25.48
CA VAL A 452 -18.17 -0.30 26.55
C VAL A 452 -19.15 -0.68 27.66
N SER A 453 -19.04 -1.91 28.16
CA SER A 453 -19.81 -2.39 29.30
C SER A 453 -18.92 -3.15 30.27
N PHE A 454 -19.25 -3.10 31.56
CA PHE A 454 -18.55 -3.83 32.61
C PHE A 454 -19.37 -5.03 33.08
N VAL A 455 -18.72 -6.15 33.43
CA VAL A 455 -19.42 -7.31 34.01
C VAL A 455 -20.08 -6.94 35.34
N LYS A 456 -19.42 -6.05 36.10
CA LYS A 456 -19.98 -5.37 37.26
C LYS A 456 -19.74 -3.87 37.14
N GLY A 457 -20.81 -3.12 36.89
CA GLY A 457 -20.76 -1.67 36.87
C GLY A 457 -21.57 -1.08 35.72
N PRO A 458 -21.12 0.05 35.14
CA PRO A 458 -21.85 0.72 34.07
C PRO A 458 -21.90 -0.15 32.80
N GLU A 459 -23.07 -0.16 32.18
CA GLU A 459 -23.32 -0.79 30.88
C GLU A 459 -23.52 0.26 29.80
N ASN A 460 -23.22 -0.10 28.56
CA ASN A 460 -23.49 0.68 27.35
C ASN A 460 -22.94 2.10 27.41
N ILE A 461 -21.74 2.28 27.95
CA ILE A 461 -21.00 3.53 27.85
C ILE A 461 -20.72 3.78 26.37
N THR A 462 -21.39 4.76 25.79
CA THR A 462 -21.22 5.13 24.39
C THR A 462 -19.78 5.57 24.14
N VAL A 463 -19.20 5.08 23.05
CA VAL A 463 -17.93 5.55 22.50
C VAL A 463 -18.28 6.44 21.32
N GLU A 464 -17.82 7.69 21.35
CA GLU A 464 -18.10 8.64 20.28
C GLU A 464 -17.50 8.14 18.96
N ALA A 465 -18.34 8.12 17.92
CA ALA A 465 -17.89 7.76 16.59
C ALA A 465 -17.01 8.87 16.02
N ARG A 466 -15.91 8.48 15.35
CA ARG A 466 -15.01 9.41 14.68
C ARG A 466 -15.76 10.16 13.58
N GLN A 467 -15.64 11.48 13.58
CA GLN A 467 -16.28 12.32 12.58
C GLN A 467 -15.44 12.36 11.31
N GLU A 468 -16.09 12.46 10.15
CA GLU A 468 -15.39 12.50 8.85
C GLU A 468 -14.44 13.71 8.74
N THR A 469 -14.76 14.80 9.43
CA THR A 469 -13.91 16.00 9.53
C THR A 469 -12.58 15.78 10.26
N GLU A 470 -12.45 14.69 11.02
CA GLU A 470 -11.22 14.31 11.73
C GLU A 470 -10.33 13.36 10.91
N CYS A 471 -10.82 12.92 9.75
CA CYS A 471 -10.14 12.00 8.86
C CYS A 471 -9.37 12.74 7.75
N GLY A 472 -8.29 12.12 7.29
CA GLY A 472 -7.47 12.63 6.19
C GLY A 472 -7.75 11.92 4.86
N SER A 473 -7.25 12.50 3.78
CA SER A 473 -7.19 11.80 2.49
C SER A 473 -6.25 10.60 2.59
N ILE A 474 -6.67 9.45 2.04
CA ILE A 474 -5.85 8.24 2.00
C ILE A 474 -4.68 8.46 1.02
N PRO A 475 -3.41 8.40 1.46
CA PRO A 475 -2.28 8.49 0.57
C PRO A 475 -2.27 7.34 -0.44
N ARG A 476 -1.88 7.63 -1.68
CA ARG A 476 -1.80 6.61 -2.73
C ARG A 476 -0.56 5.73 -2.53
N GLN A 477 -0.74 4.41 -2.50
CA GLN A 477 0.38 3.47 -2.62
C GLN A 477 0.97 3.53 -4.03
N HIS A 478 2.30 3.57 -4.14
CA HIS A 478 2.99 3.72 -5.43
C HIS A 478 3.45 2.36 -5.98
N ASP A 479 2.83 1.87 -7.06
CA ASP A 479 3.29 0.67 -7.79
C ASP A 479 4.22 1.05 -8.95
N TYR A 480 5.48 0.61 -8.92
CA TYR A 480 6.39 0.72 -10.08
C TYR A 480 7.65 -0.17 -9.94
N ASP A 481 8.40 -0.27 -11.04
CA ASP A 481 9.65 -1.03 -11.14
C ASP A 481 10.91 -0.13 -11.16
N PRO A 482 12.09 -0.64 -10.73
CA PRO A 482 13.23 0.20 -10.38
C PRO A 482 13.82 0.85 -11.64
N PRO A 483 14.22 2.13 -11.59
CA PRO A 483 14.68 2.84 -12.78
C PRO A 483 16.08 2.38 -13.23
N THR A 484 16.85 1.77 -12.33
CA THR A 484 18.24 1.35 -12.57
C THR A 484 18.27 -0.06 -13.17
N PRO A 485 18.80 -0.23 -14.39
CA PRO A 485 18.98 -1.56 -14.99
C PRO A 485 19.96 -2.41 -14.20
N LEU A 486 19.69 -3.72 -14.11
CA LEU A 486 20.57 -4.69 -13.41
C LEU A 486 22.02 -4.64 -13.91
N ALA A 487 22.22 -4.39 -15.21
CA ALA A 487 23.55 -4.30 -15.83
C ALA A 487 24.41 -3.16 -15.28
N LYS A 488 23.83 -2.08 -14.71
CA LYS A 488 24.58 -0.96 -14.13
C LYS A 488 25.08 -1.24 -12.71
N VAL A 489 24.51 -2.22 -12.03
CA VAL A 489 24.80 -2.54 -10.62
C VAL A 489 25.37 -3.95 -10.43
N SER A 490 25.61 -4.66 -11.53
CA SER A 490 26.14 -6.02 -11.53
C SER A 490 27.54 -6.04 -12.12
N SER A 491 28.43 -6.83 -11.51
CA SER A 491 29.74 -7.15 -12.08
C SER A 491 29.60 -7.97 -13.36
N SER A 492 30.61 -7.94 -14.24
CA SER A 492 30.70 -8.85 -15.39
C SER A 492 30.87 -10.33 -14.97
N GLN A 493 31.24 -10.58 -13.71
CA GLN A 493 31.34 -11.93 -13.14
C GLN A 493 30.12 -12.22 -12.26
N THR A 494 29.20 -13.06 -12.75
CA THR A 494 28.00 -13.52 -12.02
C THR A 494 27.96 -15.04 -11.90
N SER A 495 27.40 -15.56 -10.80
CA SER A 495 27.14 -17.00 -10.62
C SER A 495 25.70 -17.25 -10.17
N LYS A 496 25.16 -18.43 -10.48
CA LYS A 496 23.80 -18.83 -10.07
C LYS A 496 23.84 -19.35 -8.63
N ARG A 497 23.04 -18.75 -7.74
CA ARG A 497 22.96 -19.07 -6.32
C ARG A 497 21.50 -19.00 -5.82
N PRO A 498 21.14 -19.70 -4.74
CA PRO A 498 19.87 -19.45 -4.05
C PRO A 498 19.75 -17.97 -3.65
N LEU A 499 18.61 -17.34 -3.92
CA LEU A 499 18.38 -15.93 -3.56
C LEU A 499 18.53 -15.68 -2.04
N GLY A 500 18.11 -16.68 -1.25
CA GLY A 500 18.22 -16.69 0.22
C GLY A 500 19.65 -16.58 0.78
N ASP A 501 20.68 -16.80 -0.04
CA ASP A 501 22.08 -16.61 0.38
C ASP A 501 22.39 -15.13 0.66
N LEU A 502 21.72 -14.21 -0.03
CA LEU A 502 21.99 -12.77 0.00
C LEU A 502 20.82 -11.95 0.57
N VAL A 503 19.60 -12.42 0.34
CA VAL A 503 18.35 -11.70 0.56
C VAL A 503 17.49 -12.48 1.52
N PHE A 504 17.01 -11.79 2.54
CA PHE A 504 15.96 -12.28 3.40
C PHE A 504 14.59 -11.84 2.88
N ALA A 505 13.60 -12.66 3.19
CA ALA A 505 12.23 -12.38 2.83
C ALA A 505 11.27 -12.84 3.92
N ARG A 506 10.16 -12.11 4.06
CA ARG A 506 9.04 -12.50 4.90
C ARG A 506 7.78 -12.29 4.10
N SER A 507 6.99 -13.36 3.96
CA SER A 507 5.65 -13.28 3.41
C SER A 507 4.60 -13.25 4.50
N GLY A 508 3.45 -12.67 4.22
CA GLY A 508 2.21 -12.78 4.98
C GLY A 508 1.01 -12.69 4.06
N ASP A 509 -0.09 -13.34 4.43
CA ASP A 509 -1.34 -13.33 3.69
C ASP A 509 -2.43 -12.59 4.47
N LYS A 510 -3.26 -11.81 3.78
CA LYS A 510 -4.41 -11.15 4.40
C LYS A 510 -5.60 -11.20 3.45
N GLY A 511 -6.52 -12.12 3.73
CA GLY A 511 -7.62 -12.43 2.81
C GLY A 511 -7.13 -13.08 1.52
N GLY A 512 -7.40 -12.46 0.37
CA GLY A 512 -6.96 -12.97 -0.95
C GLY A 512 -5.57 -12.50 -1.39
N ASN A 513 -4.90 -11.66 -0.60
CA ASN A 513 -3.62 -11.04 -0.95
C ASN A 513 -2.46 -11.75 -0.27
N ALA A 514 -1.31 -11.81 -0.95
CA ALA A 514 -0.03 -12.23 -0.37
C ALA A 514 0.99 -11.09 -0.51
N ASN A 515 1.51 -10.62 0.61
CA ASN A 515 2.57 -9.61 0.68
C ASN A 515 3.91 -10.30 0.91
N ILE A 516 4.96 -9.83 0.25
CA ILE A 516 6.33 -10.33 0.47
C ILE A 516 7.29 -9.15 0.62
N GLY A 517 7.82 -9.01 1.83
CA GLY A 517 8.90 -8.09 2.15
C GLY A 517 10.26 -8.69 1.86
N PHE A 518 11.17 -7.91 1.27
CA PHE A 518 12.55 -8.32 1.01
C PHE A 518 13.55 -7.34 1.61
N TRP A 519 14.62 -7.85 2.22
CA TRP A 519 15.73 -7.04 2.71
C TRP A 519 17.06 -7.77 2.56
N VAL A 520 18.16 -7.02 2.53
CA VAL A 520 19.51 -7.58 2.36
C VAL A 520 20.26 -7.67 3.67
N ARG A 521 21.13 -8.68 3.78
CA ARG A 521 22.08 -8.83 4.90
C ARG A 521 23.10 -7.68 4.95
N HIS A 522 23.61 -7.29 3.79
CA HIS A 522 24.61 -6.24 3.66
C HIS A 522 24.08 -5.11 2.79
N LYS A 523 24.19 -3.86 3.27
CA LYS A 523 23.70 -2.66 2.56
C LYS A 523 24.24 -2.55 1.12
N SER A 524 25.44 -3.05 0.85
CA SER A 524 26.05 -3.07 -0.49
C SER A 524 25.26 -3.89 -1.52
N ALA A 525 24.47 -4.88 -1.08
CA ALA A 525 23.63 -5.70 -1.95
C ALA A 525 22.29 -5.05 -2.29
N TRP A 526 21.91 -3.97 -1.60
CA TRP A 526 20.61 -3.33 -1.79
C TRP A 526 20.40 -2.80 -3.22
N PRO A 527 21.35 -2.06 -3.84
CA PRO A 527 21.19 -1.62 -5.22
C PRO A 527 21.00 -2.78 -6.22
N TRP A 528 21.68 -3.90 -5.98
CA TRP A 528 21.51 -5.12 -6.79
C TRP A 528 20.11 -5.71 -6.62
N LEU A 529 19.64 -5.92 -5.39
CA LEU A 529 18.31 -6.47 -5.13
C LEU A 529 17.22 -5.59 -5.76
N GLN A 530 17.34 -4.27 -5.58
CA GLN A 530 16.43 -3.33 -6.19
C GLN A 530 16.37 -3.52 -7.69
N ALA A 531 17.50 -3.55 -8.40
CA ALA A 531 17.52 -3.71 -9.86
C ALA A 531 17.13 -5.11 -10.35
N PHE A 532 17.41 -6.15 -9.55
CA PHE A 532 17.12 -7.54 -9.88
C PHE A 532 15.63 -7.86 -9.76
N LEU A 533 15.01 -7.49 -8.63
CA LEU A 533 13.64 -7.88 -8.29
C LEU A 533 12.61 -6.90 -8.88
N THR A 534 12.47 -6.96 -10.20
CA THR A 534 11.37 -6.32 -10.94
C THR A 534 10.09 -7.16 -10.84
N LYS A 535 8.91 -6.59 -11.16
CA LYS A 535 7.64 -7.35 -11.23
C LYS A 535 7.75 -8.53 -12.19
N ARG A 536 8.33 -8.29 -13.38
CA ARG A 536 8.61 -9.36 -14.36
C ARG A 536 9.51 -10.44 -13.75
N LYS A 537 10.58 -10.05 -13.05
CA LYS A 537 11.49 -11.02 -12.45
C LYS A 537 10.82 -11.81 -11.34
N PHE A 538 9.96 -11.17 -10.55
CA PHE A 538 9.18 -11.83 -9.52
C PHE A 538 8.23 -12.88 -10.14
N ILE A 539 7.52 -12.54 -11.23
CA ILE A 539 6.68 -13.48 -11.99
C ILE A 539 7.53 -14.65 -12.53
N GLU A 540 8.71 -14.38 -13.08
CA GLU A 540 9.64 -15.43 -13.53
C GLU A 540 10.05 -16.37 -12.38
N LEU A 541 10.25 -15.83 -11.17
CA LEU A 541 10.61 -16.61 -9.98
C LEU A 541 9.45 -17.45 -9.43
N LEU A 542 8.19 -17.03 -9.63
CA LEU A 542 7.01 -17.83 -9.30
C LEU A 542 6.85 -19.04 -10.23
N GLY A 543 7.39 -18.97 -11.46
CA GLY A 543 7.35 -20.09 -12.41
C GLY A 543 5.92 -20.57 -12.68
N ASP A 544 5.68 -21.86 -12.50
CA ASP A 544 4.39 -22.51 -12.78
C ASP A 544 3.27 -22.12 -11.80
N ASP A 545 3.62 -21.51 -10.66
CA ASP A 545 2.63 -21.01 -9.69
C ASP A 545 1.94 -19.71 -10.18
N TRP A 546 2.52 -19.01 -11.15
CA TRP A 546 1.92 -17.80 -11.71
C TRP A 546 0.72 -18.12 -12.60
N GLN A 547 -0.40 -17.43 -12.35
CA GLN A 547 -1.59 -17.49 -13.20
C GLN A 547 -1.91 -16.09 -13.71
N GLY A 548 -2.32 -15.95 -14.98
CA GLY A 548 -2.58 -14.64 -15.60
C GLY A 548 -3.71 -13.81 -14.95
N LYS A 549 -4.46 -14.40 -14.01
CA LYS A 549 -5.46 -13.72 -13.18
C LYS A 549 -4.87 -12.98 -11.97
N TYR A 550 -3.63 -13.30 -11.59
CA TYR A 550 -2.95 -12.63 -10.48
C TYR A 550 -2.41 -11.27 -10.90
N VAL A 551 -2.26 -10.38 -9.92
CA VAL A 551 -1.69 -9.04 -10.09
C VAL A 551 -0.51 -8.90 -9.16
N VAL A 552 0.58 -8.30 -9.64
CA VAL A 552 1.75 -7.95 -8.82
C VAL A 552 1.82 -6.44 -8.73
N GLU A 553 1.81 -5.93 -7.50
CA GLU A 553 2.12 -4.55 -7.19
C GLU A 553 3.48 -4.48 -6.50
N ARG A 554 4.30 -3.51 -6.87
CA ARG A 554 5.60 -3.27 -6.23
C ARG A 554 5.64 -1.89 -5.62
N CYS A 555 5.49 -1.84 -4.31
CA CYS A 555 5.48 -0.60 -3.54
C CYS A 555 6.90 -0.15 -3.19
N TYR A 556 7.43 0.82 -3.94
CA TYR A 556 8.72 1.48 -3.71
C TYR A 556 8.53 3.01 -3.93
N GLN A 557 9.45 3.91 -3.56
CA GLN A 557 9.39 5.36 -3.94
C GLN A 557 10.68 5.84 -4.68
N HIS A 558 10.52 6.51 -5.84
CA HIS A 558 11.67 6.95 -6.64
C HIS A 558 12.40 8.05 -5.88
N PRO A 559 13.74 8.12 -5.93
CA PRO A 559 14.45 9.22 -5.29
C PRO A 559 13.97 10.55 -5.90
N PRO A 560 13.51 11.50 -5.06
CA PRO A 560 13.05 12.79 -5.55
C PRO A 560 14.21 13.58 -6.17
N ILE A 561 13.92 14.40 -7.18
CA ILE A 561 14.89 15.29 -7.82
C ILE A 561 14.93 16.58 -7.01
N LYS A 562 16.08 16.90 -6.40
CA LYS A 562 16.21 18.18 -5.68
C LYS A 562 16.18 19.36 -6.66
N CYS A 563 15.50 20.43 -6.24
CA CYS A 563 15.32 21.63 -7.05
C CYS A 563 15.67 22.89 -6.24
N SER A 564 16.30 23.86 -6.88
CA SER A 564 16.49 25.18 -6.28
C SER A 564 16.50 26.28 -7.34
N TYR A 565 15.97 27.44 -6.96
CA TYR A 565 15.91 28.61 -7.82
C TYR A 565 15.88 29.90 -7.00
N ASN A 566 16.36 30.97 -7.62
CA ASN A 566 16.41 32.30 -7.03
C ASN A 566 15.45 33.25 -7.77
N ARG A 567 15.36 34.50 -7.31
CA ARG A 567 14.50 35.52 -7.94
C ARG A 567 14.92 35.83 -9.39
N ARG A 568 16.21 35.74 -9.71
CA ARG A 568 16.72 35.95 -11.08
C ARG A 568 16.20 34.88 -12.03
N ASP A 569 16.05 33.63 -11.58
CA ASP A 569 15.52 32.54 -12.40
C ASP A 569 14.07 32.79 -12.81
N VAL A 570 13.21 33.27 -11.89
CA VAL A 570 11.81 33.57 -12.21
C VAL A 570 11.67 34.80 -13.12
N LEU A 571 12.53 35.82 -12.95
CA LEU A 571 12.61 36.99 -13.84
C LEU A 571 13.05 36.60 -15.25
N LEU A 572 14.09 35.77 -15.35
CA LEU A 572 14.62 35.28 -16.61
C LEU A 572 13.56 34.47 -17.37
N PHE A 573 12.83 33.60 -16.66
CA PHE A 573 11.74 32.83 -17.25
C PHE A 573 10.62 33.73 -17.77
N ALA A 574 10.14 34.69 -16.98
CA ALA A 574 9.09 35.61 -17.40
C ALA A 574 9.50 36.39 -18.67
N ASN A 575 10.72 36.90 -18.72
CA ASN A 575 11.24 37.58 -19.90
C ASN A 575 11.31 36.64 -21.12
N ALA A 576 11.86 35.43 -20.93
CA ALA A 576 12.05 34.46 -22.00
C ALA A 576 10.74 34.01 -22.68
N ILE A 577 9.62 34.01 -21.94
CA ILE A 577 8.31 33.61 -22.47
C ILE A 577 7.52 34.78 -23.06
N GLY A 578 8.11 35.98 -23.10
CA GLY A 578 7.55 37.13 -23.80
C GLY A 578 6.77 38.12 -22.94
N VAL A 579 6.82 38.01 -21.61
CA VAL A 579 6.22 39.01 -20.70
C VAL A 579 6.78 40.41 -21.01
N LYS A 580 5.93 41.42 -20.98
CA LYS A 580 6.24 42.78 -21.41
C LYS A 580 6.21 43.77 -20.25
N LYS A 581 6.66 45.00 -20.53
CA LYS A 581 6.84 46.09 -19.55
C LYS A 581 5.56 46.55 -18.85
N ASP A 582 4.39 46.16 -19.34
CA ASP A 582 3.07 46.41 -18.76
C ASP A 582 2.70 45.38 -17.68
N GLU A 583 3.48 44.31 -17.54
CA GLU A 583 3.33 43.26 -16.53
C GLU A 583 4.56 43.23 -15.59
N LEU A 584 4.97 44.41 -15.09
CA LEU A 584 6.18 44.57 -14.26
C LEU A 584 6.20 43.69 -13.01
N HIS A 585 5.04 43.26 -12.51
CA HIS A 585 4.94 42.32 -11.39
C HIS A 585 5.56 40.94 -11.67
N PHE A 586 5.87 40.61 -12.92
CA PHE A 586 6.67 39.41 -13.26
C PHE A 586 8.14 39.74 -13.59
N LEU A 587 8.47 41.01 -13.87
CA LEU A 587 9.77 41.45 -14.42
C LEU A 587 10.59 42.34 -13.48
N TYR A 588 10.05 42.72 -12.33
CA TYR A 588 10.71 43.59 -11.37
C TYR A 588 10.50 43.09 -9.94
N GLU A 589 11.58 42.63 -9.32
CA GLU A 589 11.59 41.97 -8.01
C GLU A 589 11.19 42.88 -6.83
N LEU A 590 11.17 44.20 -7.03
CA LEU A 590 10.73 45.18 -6.05
C LEU A 590 9.30 45.68 -6.29
N HIS A 591 8.60 45.17 -7.33
CA HIS A 591 7.20 45.48 -7.53
C HIS A 591 6.36 44.99 -6.31
N PRO A 592 5.41 45.78 -5.78
CA PRO A 592 4.61 45.39 -4.60
C PRO A 592 3.84 44.07 -4.75
N HIS A 593 3.56 43.68 -5.99
CA HIS A 593 2.88 42.43 -6.35
C HIS A 593 3.80 41.44 -7.07
N PHE A 594 5.12 41.52 -6.86
CA PHE A 594 6.08 40.64 -7.52
C PHE A 594 5.72 39.17 -7.31
N ALA A 595 5.63 38.41 -8.41
CA ALA A 595 5.21 37.02 -8.40
C ALA A 595 5.99 36.19 -9.43
N ALA A 596 6.08 34.88 -9.18
CA ALA A 596 6.58 33.95 -10.18
C ALA A 596 5.47 33.63 -11.19
N PHE A 597 5.83 33.46 -12.47
CA PHE A 597 4.86 33.04 -13.48
C PHE A 597 4.40 31.59 -13.20
N PRO A 598 3.09 31.27 -13.24
CA PRO A 598 2.58 29.99 -12.72
C PRO A 598 3.18 28.73 -13.34
N THR A 599 3.57 28.79 -14.61
CA THR A 599 4.13 27.65 -15.33
C THR A 599 5.65 27.46 -15.17
N PHE A 600 6.35 28.36 -14.47
CA PHE A 600 7.79 28.26 -14.20
C PHE A 600 8.25 26.88 -13.68
N PRO A 601 7.53 26.21 -12.76
CA PRO A 601 7.92 24.90 -12.22
C PRO A 601 8.20 23.81 -13.24
N ILE A 602 7.61 23.90 -14.46
CA ILE A 602 7.80 22.90 -15.52
C ILE A 602 9.28 22.73 -15.91
N ASN A 603 10.09 23.78 -15.70
CA ASN A 603 11.51 23.75 -16.03
C ASN A 603 12.40 23.17 -14.91
N LEU A 604 11.88 23.01 -13.69
CA LEU A 604 12.69 22.61 -12.52
C LEU A 604 13.19 21.16 -12.61
N ALA A 605 12.51 20.30 -13.34
CA ALA A 605 12.99 18.94 -13.63
C ALA A 605 14.28 18.93 -14.47
N PHE A 606 14.47 19.95 -15.31
CA PHE A 606 15.69 20.14 -16.11
C PHE A 606 16.76 20.91 -15.33
N LYS A 607 16.38 22.05 -14.74
CA LYS A 607 17.29 22.93 -13.99
C LYS A 607 17.86 22.27 -12.73
N GLN A 608 17.05 21.46 -12.04
CA GLN A 608 17.40 20.85 -10.76
C GLN A 608 17.91 21.90 -9.77
N THR A 609 19.09 21.71 -9.20
CA THR A 609 19.74 22.68 -8.29
C THR A 609 20.78 23.56 -8.97
N ASP A 610 21.06 23.34 -10.26
CA ASP A 610 22.12 24.04 -10.97
C ASP A 610 21.82 25.54 -11.11
N GLN A 611 22.87 26.34 -10.95
CA GLN A 611 22.85 27.79 -11.17
C GLN A 611 23.62 28.19 -12.45
N ASP A 612 24.20 27.21 -13.15
CA ASP A 612 25.00 27.38 -14.35
C ASP A 612 24.47 26.48 -15.49
N VAL A 613 25.05 26.62 -16.67
CA VAL A 613 24.80 25.74 -17.82
C VAL A 613 25.33 24.33 -17.55
N PHE A 614 24.73 23.32 -18.16
CA PHE A 614 25.16 21.93 -18.04
C PHE A 614 25.03 21.16 -19.36
N ASP A 615 25.75 20.04 -19.46
CA ASP A 615 25.62 19.13 -20.60
C ASP A 615 24.28 18.38 -20.53
N PHE A 616 23.34 18.82 -21.36
CA PHE A 616 22.01 18.24 -21.44
C PHE A 616 22.03 16.76 -21.88
N ILE A 617 22.88 16.39 -22.84
CA ILE A 617 22.92 15.04 -23.40
C ILE A 617 23.51 14.07 -22.37
N ALA A 618 24.59 14.46 -21.69
CA ALA A 618 25.19 13.65 -20.63
C ALA A 618 24.26 13.47 -19.42
N ARG A 619 23.43 14.47 -19.13
CA ARG A 619 22.44 14.42 -18.04
C ARG A 619 21.17 13.67 -18.42
N THR A 620 20.80 13.67 -19.71
CA THR A 620 19.65 12.93 -20.22
C THR A 620 19.91 11.45 -20.05
N THR A 621 19.33 10.88 -19.00
CA THR A 621 19.40 9.45 -18.73
C THR A 621 18.16 8.80 -19.33
N SER A 622 18.36 7.81 -20.20
CA SER A 622 17.28 6.91 -20.60
C SER A 622 16.78 6.17 -19.36
N GLY A 623 15.60 6.55 -18.89
CA GLY A 623 14.90 5.79 -17.86
C GLY A 623 14.42 4.48 -18.46
N GLN A 624 14.84 3.34 -17.90
CA GLN A 624 14.25 2.06 -18.27
C GLN A 624 13.00 1.88 -17.42
N VAL A 625 11.83 1.93 -18.03
CA VAL A 625 10.61 1.45 -17.38
C VAL A 625 10.62 -0.07 -17.49
N PRO A 626 10.56 -0.81 -16.38
CA PRO A 626 10.72 -2.25 -16.49
C PRO A 626 9.45 -2.94 -16.99
N GLY A 627 9.63 -4.04 -17.72
CA GLY A 627 8.54 -4.70 -18.47
C GLY A 627 8.26 -4.08 -19.84
N VAL A 628 8.91 -2.96 -20.21
CA VAL A 628 8.86 -2.38 -21.55
C VAL A 628 10.27 -2.25 -22.13
N PRO A 629 10.41 -2.20 -23.48
CA PRO A 629 11.69 -1.95 -24.12
C PRO A 629 12.34 -0.65 -23.61
N PRO A 630 13.68 -0.54 -23.61
CA PRO A 630 14.36 0.70 -23.26
C PRO A 630 13.84 1.87 -24.09
N PHE A 631 13.43 2.95 -23.41
CA PHE A 631 13.02 4.17 -24.08
C PHE A 631 14.27 4.96 -24.47
N ASP A 632 14.50 5.11 -25.77
CA ASP A 632 15.56 5.95 -26.30
C ASP A 632 15.07 7.41 -26.34
N ALA A 633 15.51 8.18 -25.35
CA ALA A 633 15.18 9.60 -25.25
C ALA A 633 15.68 10.42 -26.46
N GLN A 634 16.74 9.99 -27.15
CA GLN A 634 17.27 10.69 -28.34
C GLN A 634 16.38 10.48 -29.57
N ARG A 635 15.59 9.39 -29.60
CA ARG A 635 14.59 9.10 -30.62
C ARG A 635 13.17 9.36 -30.14
N SER A 636 13.02 10.32 -29.24
CA SER A 636 11.73 10.70 -28.69
C SER A 636 11.42 12.18 -28.92
N VAL A 637 10.14 12.50 -28.96
CA VAL A 637 9.65 13.87 -28.97
C VAL A 637 8.71 14.08 -27.79
N ASP A 638 8.69 15.30 -27.26
CA ASP A 638 7.70 15.71 -26.29
C ASP A 638 6.32 15.74 -26.97
N GLY A 639 5.37 14.98 -26.44
CA GLY A 639 4.04 14.82 -27.01
C GLY A 639 3.03 15.77 -26.39
N GLU A 640 2.87 15.71 -25.06
CA GLU A 640 1.90 16.52 -24.33
C GLU A 640 2.46 16.95 -22.98
N ARG A 641 2.11 18.17 -22.55
CA ARG A 641 2.43 18.71 -21.22
C ARG A 641 1.18 19.27 -20.57
N GLY A 642 1.10 19.08 -19.26
CA GLY A 642 0.06 19.66 -18.41
C GLY A 642 0.63 20.13 -17.08
N ILE A 643 -0.02 21.12 -16.48
CA ILE A 643 0.26 21.61 -15.14
C ILE A 643 -1.03 22.02 -14.45
N GLU A 644 -1.11 21.72 -13.15
CA GLU A 644 -2.12 22.17 -12.22
C GLU A 644 -1.42 22.90 -11.07
N ILE A 645 -1.91 24.10 -10.77
CA ILE A 645 -1.38 25.00 -9.75
C ILE A 645 -2.19 24.80 -8.48
N ILE A 646 -1.57 24.18 -7.48
CA ILE A 646 -2.21 23.83 -6.21
C ILE A 646 -2.01 24.98 -5.20
N GLN A 647 -0.80 25.53 -5.14
CA GLN A 647 -0.44 26.69 -4.31
C GLN A 647 0.27 27.75 -5.14
N PRO A 648 0.24 29.04 -4.73
CA PRO A 648 1.05 30.09 -5.34
C PRO A 648 2.54 29.72 -5.38
N ILE A 649 3.19 29.95 -6.51
CA ILE A 649 4.60 29.60 -6.70
C ILE A 649 5.47 30.61 -5.95
N PRO A 650 6.38 30.17 -5.06
CA PRO A 650 7.31 31.06 -4.39
C PRO A 650 8.18 31.81 -5.38
N VAL A 651 8.52 33.07 -5.07
CA VAL A 651 9.43 33.87 -5.91
C VAL A 651 10.91 33.47 -5.77
N SER A 652 11.22 32.58 -4.83
CA SER A 652 12.53 31.96 -4.63
C SER A 652 12.41 30.71 -3.77
N SER A 653 13.34 29.77 -3.91
CA SER A 653 13.45 28.61 -3.02
C SER A 653 14.19 28.90 -1.70
N ALA A 654 14.48 30.16 -1.37
CA ALA A 654 15.18 30.52 -0.14
C ALA A 654 14.34 30.12 1.09
N GLY A 655 14.90 29.27 1.96
CA GLY A 655 14.20 28.74 3.14
C GLY A 655 13.31 27.52 2.88
N LEU A 656 13.24 27.02 1.63
CA LEU A 656 12.47 25.84 1.24
C LEU A 656 13.39 24.66 0.90
N ASP A 657 12.94 23.42 1.11
CA ASP A 657 13.62 22.21 0.62
C ASP A 657 12.83 21.61 -0.54
N LEU A 658 12.94 22.22 -1.72
CA LEU A 658 12.13 21.85 -2.88
C LEU A 658 12.65 20.59 -3.58
N GLU A 659 11.71 19.74 -3.97
CA GLU A 659 11.99 18.56 -4.78
C GLU A 659 10.84 18.22 -5.74
N VAL A 660 11.20 17.62 -6.87
CA VAL A 660 10.25 17.05 -7.84
C VAL A 660 10.16 15.54 -7.63
N ARG A 661 8.98 15.07 -7.24
CA ARG A 661 8.66 13.65 -7.11
C ARG A 661 8.05 13.15 -8.42
N ASN A 662 8.75 12.25 -9.12
CA ASN A 662 8.35 11.76 -10.45
C ASN A 662 7.73 10.36 -10.38
N LYS A 663 6.69 10.13 -11.19
CA LYS A 663 5.97 8.86 -11.30
C LYS A 663 5.67 8.56 -12.76
N VAL A 664 6.07 7.39 -13.26
CA VAL A 664 5.54 6.88 -14.52
C VAL A 664 4.12 6.37 -14.28
N ILE A 665 3.14 6.93 -14.99
CA ILE A 665 1.72 6.61 -14.83
C ILE A 665 1.16 5.76 -15.98
N GLY A 666 1.91 5.61 -17.08
CA GLY A 666 1.54 4.73 -18.17
C GLY A 666 2.66 4.53 -19.18
N VAL A 667 2.75 3.33 -19.76
CA VAL A 667 3.56 3.08 -20.97
C VAL A 667 2.72 2.31 -21.96
N TYR A 668 2.59 2.84 -23.17
CA TYR A 668 1.65 2.32 -24.16
C TYR A 668 2.31 2.03 -25.51
N ASP A 669 1.87 0.95 -26.13
CA ASP A 669 2.29 0.56 -27.48
C ASP A 669 1.24 1.00 -28.50
N LYS A 670 1.63 1.91 -29.40
CA LYS A 670 0.81 2.36 -30.53
C LYS A 670 1.26 1.74 -31.86
N GLY A 671 1.88 0.56 -31.81
CA GLY A 671 2.36 -0.19 -32.97
C GLY A 671 3.67 0.37 -33.51
N GLY A 672 3.65 1.57 -34.09
CA GLY A 672 4.87 2.22 -34.63
C GLY A 672 5.63 3.05 -33.60
N ALA A 673 5.08 3.27 -32.40
CA ALA A 673 5.64 4.16 -31.40
C ALA A 673 5.31 3.73 -29.97
N MET A 674 6.19 4.09 -29.04
CA MET A 674 5.97 3.95 -27.60
C MET A 674 5.51 5.30 -27.03
N ILE A 675 4.49 5.28 -26.19
CA ILE A 675 4.06 6.44 -25.40
C ILE A 675 4.47 6.21 -23.95
N LEU A 676 5.19 7.17 -23.36
CA LEU A 676 5.55 7.17 -21.94
C LEU A 676 4.83 8.34 -21.25
N GLU A 677 3.96 8.05 -20.30
CA GLU A 677 3.25 9.05 -19.50
C GLU A 677 3.81 9.11 -18.08
N ALA A 678 4.06 10.33 -17.61
CA ALA A 678 4.56 10.60 -16.27
C ALA A 678 3.81 11.74 -15.58
N GLU A 679 3.76 11.67 -14.25
CA GLU A 679 3.22 12.66 -13.32
C GLU A 679 4.35 13.13 -12.39
N GLN A 680 4.41 14.43 -12.13
CA GLN A 680 5.45 15.07 -11.34
C GLN A 680 4.84 16.03 -10.31
N LEU A 681 5.24 15.92 -9.04
CA LEU A 681 4.82 16.85 -7.99
C LEU A 681 6.00 17.72 -7.56
N LEU A 682 5.81 19.05 -7.50
CA LEU A 682 6.76 19.96 -6.84
C LEU A 682 6.36 20.09 -5.37
N VAL A 683 7.24 19.67 -4.46
CA VAL A 683 6.97 19.60 -3.03
C VAL A 683 8.05 20.35 -2.25
N ASP A 684 7.68 21.11 -1.22
CA ASP A 684 8.62 21.49 -0.16
C ASP A 684 8.67 20.39 0.89
N LYS A 685 9.80 19.66 0.93
CA LYS A 685 10.00 18.53 1.83
C LYS A 685 9.91 18.91 3.31
N ASN A 686 10.20 20.16 3.67
CA ASN A 686 10.13 20.57 5.08
C ASN A 686 8.69 20.61 5.59
N THR A 687 7.73 20.95 4.72
CA THR A 687 6.32 21.17 5.08
C THR A 687 5.36 20.17 4.44
N GLU A 688 5.85 19.34 3.52
CA GLU A 688 5.06 18.50 2.61
C GLU A 688 4.05 19.30 1.74
N THR A 689 4.26 20.62 1.61
CA THR A 689 3.41 21.48 0.78
C THR A 689 3.62 21.16 -0.70
N VAL A 690 2.55 20.78 -1.40
CA VAL A 690 2.56 20.55 -2.85
C VAL A 690 2.20 21.84 -3.58
N TYR A 691 3.09 22.34 -4.42
CA TYR A 691 2.88 23.57 -5.19
C TYR A 691 2.20 23.31 -6.53
N THR A 692 2.67 22.29 -7.26
CA THR A 692 2.17 21.96 -8.59
C THR A 692 2.10 20.46 -8.81
N LYS A 693 1.11 20.05 -9.60
CA LYS A 693 1.05 18.74 -10.24
C LYS A 693 1.26 18.91 -11.74
N MET A 694 2.25 18.23 -12.30
CA MET A 694 2.65 18.33 -13.70
C MET A 694 2.49 16.97 -14.38
N THR A 695 2.10 16.97 -15.65
CA THR A 695 1.95 15.76 -16.47
C THR A 695 2.75 15.87 -17.75
N SER A 696 3.19 14.72 -18.23
CA SER A 696 4.24 14.57 -19.23
C SER A 696 3.91 13.39 -20.13
N THR A 697 3.91 13.57 -21.44
CA THR A 697 3.77 12.46 -22.40
C THR A 697 4.91 12.54 -23.40
N ALA A 698 5.79 11.54 -23.42
CA ALA A 698 6.86 11.41 -24.41
C ALA A 698 6.48 10.37 -25.47
N PHE A 699 6.80 10.66 -26.73
CA PHE A 699 6.50 9.82 -27.89
C PHE A 699 7.80 9.29 -28.51
N GLY A 700 8.07 7.99 -28.33
CA GLY A 700 9.24 7.30 -28.87
C GLY A 700 9.00 6.83 -30.30
N ILE A 701 9.63 7.49 -31.27
CA ILE A 701 9.43 7.27 -32.70
C ILE A 701 10.10 5.97 -33.15
N GLY A 702 9.31 5.03 -33.69
CA GLY A 702 9.82 3.71 -34.11
C GLY A 702 10.22 2.82 -32.94
N GLN A 703 9.72 3.13 -31.73
CA GLN A 703 10.01 2.39 -30.50
C GLN A 703 8.81 1.55 -30.01
N GLY A 704 7.74 1.45 -30.80
CA GLY A 704 6.57 0.59 -30.53
C GLY A 704 6.72 -0.82 -31.10
N GLY A 705 5.64 -1.61 -31.06
CA GLY A 705 5.56 -2.93 -31.70
C GLY A 705 6.07 -4.06 -30.81
N TYR A 706 6.11 -3.82 -29.50
CA TYR A 706 6.58 -4.77 -28.49
C TYR A 706 5.43 -5.53 -27.81
N GLY A 707 4.18 -5.31 -28.25
CA GLY A 707 3.00 -6.01 -27.74
C GLY A 707 2.47 -5.45 -26.42
N GLY A 708 2.77 -4.19 -26.10
CA GLY A 708 2.30 -3.52 -24.88
C GLY A 708 0.82 -3.10 -24.93
N PRO A 709 0.25 -2.64 -23.80
CA PRO A 709 -1.11 -2.14 -23.76
C PRO A 709 -1.27 -0.90 -24.64
N ARG A 710 -2.39 -0.77 -25.36
CA ARG A 710 -2.64 0.40 -26.24
C ARG A 710 -2.87 1.70 -25.49
N GLY A 711 -3.14 1.66 -24.19
CA GLY A 711 -3.51 2.81 -23.37
C GLY A 711 -4.91 3.34 -23.62
N PRO A 712 -5.44 4.16 -22.70
CA PRO A 712 -6.78 4.71 -22.79
C PRO A 712 -6.92 5.64 -24.01
N ALA A 713 -8.13 5.71 -24.56
CA ALA A 713 -8.45 6.73 -25.55
C ALA A 713 -8.59 8.08 -24.83
N LYS A 714 -7.68 9.02 -25.11
CA LYS A 714 -7.84 10.41 -24.66
C LYS A 714 -8.87 11.10 -25.54
N GLN A 715 -9.85 11.76 -24.93
CA GLN A 715 -10.82 12.58 -25.66
C GLN A 715 -10.08 13.77 -26.29
N ALA A 716 -10.26 13.97 -27.59
CA ALA A 716 -9.68 15.11 -28.27
C ALA A 716 -10.38 16.40 -27.81
N VAL A 717 -9.58 17.42 -27.48
CA VAL A 717 -10.10 18.76 -27.16
C VAL A 717 -10.01 19.58 -28.45
N THR A 718 -11.14 19.71 -29.15
CA THR A 718 -11.20 20.43 -30.42
C THR A 718 -11.72 21.84 -30.22
N PRO A 719 -11.10 22.87 -30.85
CA PRO A 719 -11.68 24.20 -30.92
C PRO A 719 -13.12 24.15 -31.44
N PRO A 720 -14.05 24.91 -30.84
CA PRO A 720 -15.43 24.96 -31.31
C PRO A 720 -15.51 25.67 -32.67
N ASP A 721 -16.50 25.31 -33.47
CA ASP A 721 -16.76 25.90 -34.80
C ASP A 721 -17.41 27.29 -34.68
N ARG A 722 -16.66 28.23 -34.08
CA ARG A 722 -17.01 29.65 -33.90
C ARG A 722 -15.74 30.49 -33.79
N ARG A 723 -15.87 31.81 -33.90
CA ARG A 723 -14.72 32.73 -33.71
C ARG A 723 -14.14 32.62 -32.28
N PRO A 724 -12.80 32.76 -32.12
CA PRO A 724 -12.17 32.82 -30.80
C PRO A 724 -12.70 34.00 -29.98
N ASP A 725 -12.81 33.80 -28.67
CA ASP A 725 -13.17 34.85 -27.72
C ASP A 725 -12.00 35.81 -27.46
N ALA A 726 -10.78 35.27 -27.51
CA ALA A 726 -9.56 36.04 -27.43
C ALA A 726 -8.48 35.50 -28.37
N VAL A 727 -7.60 36.41 -28.81
CA VAL A 727 -6.42 36.08 -29.60
C VAL A 727 -5.22 36.82 -29.00
N HIS A 728 -4.12 36.11 -28.81
CA HIS A 728 -2.84 36.67 -28.42
C HIS A 728 -1.80 36.37 -29.52
N THR A 729 -1.05 37.38 -29.93
CA THR A 729 -0.03 37.25 -30.97
C THR A 729 1.34 37.63 -30.44
N THR A 730 2.29 36.72 -30.59
CA THR A 730 3.67 36.88 -30.11
C THR A 730 4.63 36.70 -31.29
N LYS A 731 5.33 37.77 -31.66
CA LYS A 731 6.46 37.66 -32.59
C LYS A 731 7.69 37.18 -31.80
N THR A 732 8.17 35.99 -32.12
CA THR A 732 9.44 35.50 -31.55
C THR A 732 10.62 36.18 -32.24
N THR A 733 11.74 36.33 -31.55
CA THR A 733 13.00 36.81 -32.15
C THR A 733 13.84 35.61 -32.63
N PRO A 734 14.83 35.84 -33.52
CA PRO A 734 15.80 34.80 -33.86
C PRO A 734 16.53 34.22 -32.63
N GLU A 735 16.70 35.01 -31.57
CA GLU A 735 17.37 34.61 -30.32
C GLU A 735 16.43 33.99 -29.28
N ALA A 736 15.12 33.85 -29.55
CA ALA A 736 14.13 33.42 -28.56
C ALA A 736 14.48 32.06 -27.92
N ALA A 737 14.95 31.10 -28.72
CA ALA A 737 15.40 29.80 -28.23
C ALA A 737 16.68 29.90 -27.37
N LEU A 738 17.59 30.81 -27.74
CA LEU A 738 18.84 31.06 -27.02
C LEU A 738 18.60 31.70 -25.64
N LEU A 739 17.54 32.49 -25.50
CA LEU A 739 17.11 33.04 -24.22
C LEU A 739 16.37 31.99 -23.38
N TYR A 740 15.41 31.26 -23.97
CA TYR A 740 14.60 30.30 -23.23
C TYR A 740 15.40 29.12 -22.67
N ARG A 741 16.43 28.63 -23.38
CA ARG A 741 17.30 27.54 -22.87
C ARG A 741 17.96 27.85 -21.53
N LEU A 742 18.20 29.12 -21.22
CA LEU A 742 18.79 29.55 -19.94
C LEU A 742 17.87 29.26 -18.74
N CYS A 743 16.61 28.93 -18.99
CA CYS A 743 15.65 28.54 -17.97
C CYS A 743 15.75 27.05 -17.57
N GLY A 744 16.63 26.26 -18.20
CA GLY A 744 16.95 24.90 -17.76
C GLY A 744 17.11 23.86 -18.87
N ASP A 745 16.54 24.08 -20.06
CA ASP A 745 16.63 23.12 -21.18
C ASP A 745 17.74 23.52 -22.17
N TYR A 746 18.93 22.96 -21.93
CA TYR A 746 20.14 23.22 -22.70
C TYR A 746 20.32 22.31 -23.95
N ASN A 747 19.28 21.58 -24.38
CA ASN A 747 19.37 20.68 -25.53
C ASN A 747 19.93 21.39 -26.79
N PRO A 748 21.00 20.84 -27.44
CA PRO A 748 21.62 21.43 -28.63
C PRO A 748 20.66 21.68 -29.79
N MET A 749 19.55 20.95 -29.87
CA MET A 749 18.49 21.11 -30.88
C MET A 749 17.92 22.54 -30.96
N HIS A 750 18.07 23.32 -29.89
CA HIS A 750 17.55 24.68 -29.78
C HIS A 750 18.61 25.78 -29.93
N ALA A 751 19.86 25.43 -30.27
CA ALA A 751 20.96 26.39 -30.37
C ALA A 751 21.95 26.11 -31.51
N ASP A 752 22.22 24.84 -31.83
CA ASP A 752 23.13 24.44 -32.91
C ASP A 752 22.35 24.17 -34.20
N GLU A 753 22.48 25.07 -35.16
CA GLU A 753 21.88 24.95 -36.50
C GLU A 753 22.24 23.64 -37.20
N ALA A 754 23.51 23.22 -37.12
CA ALA A 754 23.97 21.99 -37.75
C ALA A 754 23.37 20.77 -37.04
N PHE A 755 23.17 20.82 -35.73
CA PHE A 755 22.49 19.77 -34.98
C PHE A 755 21.01 19.65 -35.40
N GLY A 756 20.29 20.76 -35.49
CA GLY A 756 18.90 20.79 -35.94
C GLY A 756 18.71 20.25 -37.36
N GLN A 757 19.63 20.59 -38.28
CA GLN A 757 19.65 20.08 -39.64
C GLN A 757 19.90 18.57 -39.69
N ARG A 758 20.84 18.05 -38.91
CA ARG A 758 21.08 16.59 -38.79
C ARG A 758 19.87 15.85 -38.22
N ALA A 759 19.08 16.51 -37.37
CA ALA A 759 17.84 15.96 -36.81
C ALA A 759 16.63 16.06 -37.78
N GLY A 760 16.81 16.61 -38.99
CA GLY A 760 15.79 16.67 -40.04
C GLY A 760 14.95 17.95 -40.07
N PHE A 761 15.37 19.00 -39.35
CA PHE A 761 14.72 20.32 -39.38
C PHE A 761 15.44 21.30 -40.32
N LYS A 762 14.84 22.46 -40.62
CA LYS A 762 15.48 23.53 -41.41
C LYS A 762 16.73 24.13 -40.73
N GLY A 763 16.84 23.97 -39.42
CA GLY A 763 17.79 24.66 -38.55
C GLY A 763 17.47 24.40 -37.09
N SER A 764 17.94 25.24 -36.18
CA SER A 764 17.54 25.20 -34.77
C SER A 764 16.03 25.52 -34.63
N ILE A 765 15.36 24.84 -33.69
CA ILE A 765 13.92 25.05 -33.43
C ILE A 765 13.71 25.66 -32.04
N LEU A 766 12.63 26.42 -31.87
CA LEU A 766 12.21 26.86 -30.55
C LEU A 766 11.77 25.65 -29.71
N HIS A 767 12.05 25.69 -28.40
CA HIS A 767 11.55 24.68 -27.47
C HIS A 767 10.03 24.56 -27.58
N GLY A 768 9.52 23.33 -27.61
CA GLY A 768 8.08 23.09 -27.48
C GLY A 768 7.54 23.75 -26.21
N LEU A 769 8.20 23.52 -25.07
CA LEU A 769 7.88 24.17 -23.80
C LEU A 769 8.00 25.71 -23.86
N GLY A 770 8.88 26.26 -24.69
CA GLY A 770 8.96 27.71 -24.91
C GLY A 770 7.68 28.23 -25.59
N THR A 771 7.24 27.59 -26.67
CA THR A 771 5.97 27.89 -27.35
C THR A 771 4.77 27.70 -26.41
N TRP A 772 4.80 26.63 -25.61
CA TRP A 772 3.76 26.30 -24.62
C TRP A 772 3.69 27.35 -23.50
N ASN A 773 4.81 27.85 -23.01
CA ASN A 773 4.82 28.91 -22.01
C ASN A 773 4.43 30.28 -22.59
N MET A 774 4.79 30.58 -23.84
CA MET A 774 4.31 31.78 -24.54
C MET A 774 2.79 31.78 -24.72
N ALA A 775 2.19 30.61 -25.00
CA ALA A 775 0.74 30.48 -25.06
C ALA A 775 0.09 30.63 -23.67
N ALA A 776 0.72 30.10 -22.60
CA ALA A 776 0.28 30.30 -21.22
C ALA A 776 0.27 31.78 -20.82
N HIS A 777 1.32 32.52 -21.21
CA HIS A 777 1.39 33.97 -21.04
C HIS A 777 0.22 34.67 -21.73
N GLY A 778 -0.03 34.35 -23.00
CA GLY A 778 -1.17 34.91 -23.73
C GLY A 778 -2.52 34.64 -23.06
N LEU A 779 -2.75 33.40 -22.60
CA LEU A 779 -3.97 33.00 -21.90
C LEU A 779 -4.16 33.80 -20.61
N LEU A 780 -3.12 33.87 -19.78
CA LEU A 780 -3.16 34.59 -18.51
C LEU A 780 -3.35 36.09 -18.73
N GLN A 781 -2.70 36.67 -19.72
CA GLN A 781 -2.83 38.09 -20.06
C GLN A 781 -4.23 38.42 -20.58
N LYS A 782 -4.81 37.58 -21.46
CA LYS A 782 -6.08 37.89 -22.12
C LYS A 782 -7.32 37.52 -21.30
N LEU A 783 -7.26 36.46 -20.50
CA LEU A 783 -8.42 35.94 -19.77
C LEU A 783 -8.25 36.01 -18.25
N GLY A 784 -7.01 36.14 -17.75
CA GLY A 784 -6.69 36.16 -16.33
C GLY A 784 -6.21 37.51 -15.81
N ASP A 785 -6.30 38.59 -16.58
CA ASP A 785 -5.81 39.94 -16.23
C ASP A 785 -4.36 39.96 -15.70
N SER A 786 -3.52 39.03 -16.20
CA SER A 786 -2.14 38.83 -15.77
C SER A 786 -1.96 38.51 -14.27
N ASP A 787 -3.02 38.14 -13.54
CA ASP A 787 -2.93 37.73 -12.13
C ASP A 787 -2.57 36.23 -12.02
N PRO A 788 -1.38 35.89 -11.50
CA PRO A 788 -0.92 34.50 -11.43
C PRO A 788 -1.83 33.60 -10.59
N ASN A 789 -2.60 34.14 -9.64
CA ASN A 789 -3.48 33.34 -8.78
C ASN A 789 -4.70 32.79 -9.53
N ARG A 790 -5.00 33.35 -10.71
CA ARG A 790 -6.14 32.95 -11.53
C ARG A 790 -5.83 31.76 -12.43
N PHE A 791 -4.57 31.44 -12.69
CA PHE A 791 -4.20 30.31 -13.53
C PHE A 791 -4.20 29.00 -12.72
N LYS A 792 -5.16 28.10 -12.95
CA LYS A 792 -5.34 26.89 -12.12
C LYS A 792 -4.89 25.61 -12.79
N ALA A 793 -5.15 25.45 -14.08
CA ALA A 793 -4.67 24.30 -14.84
C ALA A 793 -4.43 24.70 -16.29
N TYR A 794 -3.48 24.03 -16.95
CA TYR A 794 -3.11 24.33 -18.33
C TYR A 794 -2.39 23.15 -18.96
N GLY A 795 -2.70 22.85 -20.22
CA GLY A 795 -2.00 21.81 -20.96
C GLY A 795 -2.26 21.88 -22.45
N ALA A 796 -1.39 21.26 -23.23
CA ALA A 796 -1.50 21.16 -24.68
C ALA A 796 -0.64 20.03 -25.24
N ARG A 797 -0.99 19.62 -26.46
CA ARG A 797 -0.23 18.71 -27.30
C ARG A 797 0.64 19.47 -28.28
N PHE A 798 1.92 19.10 -28.36
CA PHE A 798 2.84 19.57 -29.40
C PHE A 798 2.51 18.89 -30.72
N LYS A 799 2.23 19.68 -31.75
CA LYS A 799 1.81 19.17 -33.07
C LYS A 799 2.80 19.50 -34.18
N SER A 800 3.49 20.62 -34.11
CA SER A 800 4.48 21.02 -35.11
C SER A 800 5.57 21.88 -34.50
N VAL A 801 6.76 21.84 -35.09
CA VAL A 801 7.89 22.69 -34.68
C VAL A 801 7.64 24.15 -35.03
N VAL A 802 8.21 25.03 -34.21
CA VAL A 802 8.25 26.49 -34.38
C VAL A 802 9.70 26.89 -34.58
N TYR A 803 9.95 27.79 -35.54
CA TYR A 803 11.28 28.33 -35.77
C TYR A 803 11.43 29.68 -35.05
N PRO A 804 12.59 29.97 -34.42
CA PRO A 804 12.86 31.29 -33.88
C PRO A 804 12.69 32.36 -34.97
N GLY A 805 11.91 33.40 -34.69
CA GLY A 805 11.49 34.40 -35.66
C GLY A 805 10.05 34.24 -36.17
N ASP A 806 9.40 33.08 -35.95
CA ASP A 806 7.99 32.87 -36.31
C ASP A 806 7.04 33.77 -35.48
N THR A 807 5.88 34.10 -36.05
CA THR A 807 4.79 34.76 -35.34
C THR A 807 3.80 33.72 -34.83
N LEU A 808 3.66 33.60 -33.52
CA LEU A 808 2.70 32.71 -32.88
C LEU A 808 1.37 33.43 -32.66
N GLU A 809 0.27 32.80 -33.05
CA GLU A 809 -1.09 33.27 -32.78
C GLU A 809 -1.83 32.21 -31.94
N THR A 810 -2.05 32.52 -30.66
CA THR A 810 -2.83 31.69 -29.74
C THR A 810 -4.28 32.15 -29.73
N ARG A 811 -5.17 31.27 -30.14
CA ARG A 811 -6.62 31.49 -30.23
C ARG A 811 -7.30 30.76 -29.08
N MET A 812 -8.22 31.44 -28.40
CA MET A 812 -8.77 30.99 -27.13
C MET A 812 -10.29 31.05 -27.17
N TRP A 813 -10.94 30.01 -26.66
CA TRP A 813 -12.39 29.90 -26.58
C TRP A 813 -12.78 29.51 -25.16
N VAL A 814 -13.56 30.34 -24.49
CA VAL A 814 -14.22 29.98 -23.23
C VAL A 814 -15.38 29.05 -23.58
N VAL A 815 -15.27 27.78 -23.22
CA VAL A 815 -16.26 26.75 -23.59
C VAL A 815 -17.26 26.49 -22.48
N LYS A 816 -16.90 26.79 -21.24
CA LYS A 816 -17.77 26.65 -20.07
C LYS A 816 -17.31 27.60 -18.97
N THR A 817 -18.28 28.19 -18.26
CA THR A 817 -18.03 28.95 -17.03
C THR A 817 -18.88 28.34 -15.92
N GLU A 818 -18.26 27.84 -14.86
CA GLU A 818 -18.94 27.23 -13.73
C GLU A 818 -18.19 27.54 -12.43
N GLY A 819 -18.91 27.88 -11.36
CA GLY A 819 -18.31 28.13 -10.05
C GLY A 819 -17.29 29.28 -10.01
N GLY A 820 -17.36 30.22 -10.95
CA GLY A 820 -16.37 31.29 -11.09
C GLY A 820 -15.05 30.86 -11.73
N MET A 821 -15.03 29.73 -12.44
CA MET A 821 -13.92 29.23 -13.25
C MET A 821 -14.34 29.16 -14.72
N ASP A 822 -13.48 29.64 -15.60
CA ASP A 822 -13.59 29.49 -17.04
C ASP A 822 -12.75 28.30 -17.50
N ASP A 823 -13.41 27.31 -18.12
CA ASP A 823 -12.77 26.26 -18.90
C ASP A 823 -12.53 26.80 -20.31
N VAL A 824 -11.26 26.85 -20.71
CA VAL A 824 -10.80 27.44 -21.97
C VAL A 824 -10.22 26.34 -22.85
N VAL A 825 -10.65 26.30 -24.11
CA VAL A 825 -9.99 25.54 -25.17
C VAL A 825 -9.12 26.51 -25.98
N PHE A 826 -7.93 26.09 -26.38
CA PHE A 826 -7.06 26.92 -27.22
C PHE A 826 -6.28 26.11 -28.26
N GLU A 827 -5.81 26.81 -29.27
CA GLU A 827 -4.80 26.34 -30.21
C GLU A 827 -3.77 27.45 -30.44
N THR A 828 -2.54 27.07 -30.80
CA THR A 828 -1.51 28.03 -31.23
C THR A 828 -1.05 27.67 -32.62
N ILE A 829 -1.14 28.64 -33.54
CA ILE A 829 -0.68 28.49 -34.92
C ILE A 829 0.55 29.37 -35.18
N VAL A 830 1.34 29.00 -36.19
CA VAL A 830 2.30 29.93 -36.80
C VAL A 830 1.56 30.72 -37.88
N LYS A 831 1.56 32.04 -37.76
CA LYS A 831 0.73 32.93 -38.58
C LYS A 831 1.16 32.93 -40.05
N GLU A 832 2.45 32.78 -40.30
CA GLU A 832 3.05 32.85 -41.63
C GLU A 832 2.59 31.71 -42.55
N ASP A 833 2.44 30.48 -42.03
CA ASP A 833 2.11 29.30 -42.85
C ASP A 833 0.87 28.52 -42.37
N GLY A 834 0.24 28.96 -41.28
CA GLY A 834 -0.99 28.38 -40.74
C GLY A 834 -0.80 27.03 -40.03
N ARG A 835 0.42 26.54 -39.84
CA ARG A 835 0.64 25.27 -39.11
C ARG A 835 0.17 25.40 -37.67
N VAL A 836 -0.43 24.34 -37.15
CA VAL A 836 -0.80 24.26 -35.73
C VAL A 836 0.39 23.76 -34.93
N ALA A 837 0.99 24.63 -34.11
CA ALA A 837 2.10 24.31 -33.22
C ALA A 837 1.61 23.59 -31.95
N LEU A 838 0.54 24.11 -31.33
CA LEU A 838 -0.11 23.52 -30.15
C LEU A 838 -1.57 23.20 -30.45
N SER A 839 -1.98 21.97 -30.14
CA SER A 839 -3.34 21.45 -30.31
C SER A 839 -3.84 20.80 -29.03
N ASN A 840 -5.12 20.45 -28.97
CA ASN A 840 -5.75 19.91 -27.75
C ASN A 840 -5.48 20.80 -26.52
N GLY A 841 -5.40 22.11 -26.72
CA GLY A 841 -5.08 23.04 -25.67
C GLY A 841 -6.27 23.20 -24.73
N TYR A 842 -6.02 23.10 -23.43
CA TYR A 842 -6.98 23.39 -22.38
C TYR A 842 -6.36 24.28 -21.30
N ALA A 843 -7.18 25.12 -20.68
CA ALA A 843 -6.83 25.87 -19.48
C ALA A 843 -8.03 26.05 -18.55
N LYS A 844 -7.76 26.24 -17.26
CA LYS A 844 -8.74 26.65 -16.25
C LYS A 844 -8.29 27.96 -15.64
N ILE A 845 -9.11 29.01 -15.79
CA ILE A 845 -8.80 30.36 -15.35
C ILE A 845 -9.90 30.85 -14.40
N ALA A 846 -9.54 31.30 -13.21
CA ALA A 846 -10.50 31.83 -12.25
C ALA A 846 -11.01 33.21 -12.68
N ASN A 847 -12.25 33.54 -12.35
CA ASN A 847 -12.86 34.82 -12.65
C ASN A 847 -12.55 35.84 -11.55
N ALA A 848 -12.48 37.13 -11.92
CA ALA A 848 -12.06 38.24 -11.04
C ALA A 848 -12.93 38.45 -9.76
N LYS A 849 -13.96 37.64 -9.52
CA LYS A 849 -14.92 37.80 -8.41
C LYS A 849 -14.87 36.70 -7.33
N VAL A 850 -14.01 35.69 -7.45
CA VAL A 850 -13.87 34.68 -6.38
C VAL A 850 -12.68 35.07 -5.51
N LYS A 851 -12.95 35.79 -4.40
CA LYS A 851 -12.02 35.82 -3.28
C LYS A 851 -12.03 34.42 -2.65
N LEU A 852 -10.89 33.72 -2.76
CA LEU A 852 -10.57 32.57 -1.90
C LEU A 852 -10.38 33.03 -0.46
#